data_AF-A0A6H5H3Y2-F1
#
_entry.id   AF-A0A6H5H3Y2-F1
#
_cell.length_a   1.000
_cell.length_b   1.000
_cell.length_c   1.000
_cell.angle_alpha   90.00
_cell.angle_beta   90.00
_cell.angle_gamma   90.00
#
_symmetry.space_group_name_H-M   'P 1'
#
loop_
_entity.id
_entity.type
_entity.pdbx_description
1 polymer ?
#
loop_
_entity_poly.entity_id
_entity_poly.type
_entity_poly.pdbx_seq_one_letter_code
_entity_poly.pdbx_strand_id
1 'polypeptide(L)'
;MAQAYPNTLGEIVHLNVGGTRFSTSRQTLLWIPDTFFSALLSGRISSLKDETGAIFIDRDPKLFAIILNYLRTKEVDLSNSESCFLKHEAEYYGITPLAKRLALCEDLDLSSCGDVLFYGLLSPPSSSGVATPHIHRSHSRNSSWDLRIGSRSTLDLRSLARPGHSRTASLDLRYGNDASRINNDLAQIFGVNQGPSWTDPLRVQIIKAHHHWIVVAYAHFIVCFSLKDSTGWQHVFTSPHVESCIERVAVNAKMVVGVVGEASKMVAISYNSQVRLWSIKDYGTRSNIGTFNLGVRVEYLFFIGNQLVALSPTGKIGVWHSMTQHWQIQDVIPISSFDTAGSFLLLGCNNGSIYYIDMQKFPLRMKDNDLLVTELYRDPSHDPITAISVYLTPKTSVCGNWIEIAYGTSSGTVRVIVQHPETVGHSPQLFQTFTVHQSSVTKVTLSEKFLVSVCSEYNHVRTWSVTRFRGMISTQPGSTPVASFKILSLEEMETTAGYAVGNDFGPFGEQDDEQVFVQKVVPETSELFIRLASNGKRVCVIRAVDGTTITSFCIHECEGSSRMGSRPRRFLFTGHSNGTLQMWDLTTALDLSKKGEPVEQTSGGPTARELLRILDQCDLCHSHCSTPCISPSPSLAGPALRIKPSNVAFLNNQVDS
;
A
#
# COMPACT_ATOMS: atom_id res chain seq x y z
N MET A 1 50.34 -42.24 -33.33
CA MET A 1 49.33 -41.86 -34.35
C MET A 1 48.57 -40.67 -33.82
N ALA A 2 48.73 -39.50 -34.44
CA ALA A 2 47.98 -38.30 -34.09
C ALA A 2 46.54 -38.46 -34.60
N GLN A 3 45.54 -38.43 -33.71
CA GLN A 3 44.15 -38.25 -34.10
C GLN A 3 43.98 -36.78 -34.51
N ALA A 4 43.83 -36.56 -35.81
CA ALA A 4 43.47 -35.27 -36.36
C ALA A 4 42.05 -34.91 -35.91
N TYR A 5 41.88 -33.82 -35.16
CA TYR A 5 40.60 -33.14 -35.07
C TYR A 5 40.35 -32.50 -36.44
N PRO A 6 39.29 -32.88 -37.18
CA PRO A 6 39.00 -32.20 -38.44
C PRO A 6 38.66 -30.74 -38.11
N ASN A 7 39.30 -29.85 -38.85
CA ASN A 7 39.19 -28.41 -38.73
C ASN A 7 37.80 -27.97 -39.27
N THR A 8 36.71 -28.26 -38.53
CA THR A 8 35.30 -28.02 -38.94
C THR A 8 34.74 -26.70 -38.42
N LEU A 9 35.56 -25.65 -38.31
CA LEU A 9 35.11 -24.34 -37.82
C LEU A 9 34.10 -23.66 -38.76
N GLY A 10 34.14 -23.96 -40.06
CA GLY A 10 33.22 -23.42 -41.07
C GLY A 10 32.00 -24.29 -41.39
N GLU A 11 31.77 -25.38 -40.66
CA GLU A 11 30.63 -26.29 -40.93
C GLU A 11 29.30 -25.60 -40.62
N ILE A 12 28.36 -25.68 -41.56
CA ILE A 12 27.00 -25.18 -41.38
C ILE A 12 26.21 -26.20 -40.56
N VAL A 13 25.66 -25.76 -39.45
CA VAL A 13 24.78 -26.52 -38.58
C VAL A 13 23.35 -26.10 -38.86
N HIS A 14 22.49 -27.10 -39.10
CA HIS A 14 21.05 -26.91 -39.26
C HIS A 14 20.34 -27.28 -37.95
N LEU A 15 19.59 -26.32 -37.42
CA LEU A 15 18.78 -26.44 -36.20
C LEU A 15 17.31 -26.31 -36.56
N ASN A 16 16.45 -27.05 -35.88
CA ASN A 16 15.01 -26.92 -35.94
C ASN A 16 14.52 -26.53 -34.54
N VAL A 17 14.18 -25.27 -34.34
CA VAL A 17 13.75 -24.74 -33.02
C VAL A 17 12.24 -24.52 -33.06
N GLY A 18 11.48 -25.31 -32.28
CA GLY A 18 10.03 -25.21 -32.22
C GLY A 18 9.33 -25.34 -33.58
N GLY A 19 9.93 -26.07 -34.53
CA GLY A 19 9.42 -26.23 -35.91
C GLY A 19 10.00 -25.26 -36.94
N THR A 20 10.75 -24.23 -36.52
CA THR A 20 11.38 -23.27 -37.44
C THR A 20 12.84 -23.63 -37.68
N ARG A 21 13.26 -23.64 -38.94
CA ARG A 21 14.63 -23.99 -39.31
C ARG A 21 15.57 -22.80 -39.27
N PHE A 22 16.70 -22.97 -38.59
CA PHE A 22 17.81 -22.04 -38.52
C PHE A 22 19.06 -22.69 -39.09
N SER A 23 19.84 -21.91 -39.82
CA SER A 23 21.15 -22.33 -40.31
C SER A 23 22.20 -21.34 -39.80
N THR A 24 23.29 -21.86 -39.24
CA THR A 24 24.37 -21.03 -38.71
C THR A 24 25.68 -21.82 -38.74
N SER A 25 26.82 -21.15 -38.58
CA SER A 25 28.10 -21.85 -38.50
C SER A 25 28.32 -22.48 -37.13
N ARG A 26 29.05 -23.58 -37.10
CA ARG A 26 29.53 -24.22 -35.87
C ARG A 26 30.30 -23.23 -34.99
N GLN A 27 31.08 -22.34 -35.61
CA GLN A 27 31.81 -21.28 -34.92
C GLN A 27 30.88 -20.29 -34.18
N THR A 28 29.75 -19.90 -34.75
CA THR A 28 28.79 -19.01 -34.07
C THR A 28 28.21 -19.64 -32.80
N LEU A 29 27.82 -20.92 -32.87
CA LEU A 29 27.24 -21.63 -31.72
C LEU A 29 28.26 -21.93 -30.62
N LEU A 30 29.53 -22.16 -30.99
CA LEU A 30 30.64 -22.42 -30.07
C LEU A 30 31.41 -21.15 -29.67
N TRP A 31 30.91 -19.96 -30.02
CA TRP A 31 31.58 -18.71 -29.69
C TRP A 31 31.76 -18.55 -28.17
N ILE A 32 30.75 -18.94 -27.40
CA ILE A 32 30.82 -18.98 -25.93
C ILE A 32 31.03 -20.44 -25.51
N PRO A 33 32.11 -20.74 -24.78
CA PRO A 33 32.37 -22.09 -24.26
C PRO A 33 31.37 -22.46 -23.17
N ASP A 34 31.23 -23.76 -22.90
CA ASP A 34 30.42 -24.31 -21.80
C ASP A 34 28.93 -23.94 -21.86
N THR A 35 28.42 -23.74 -23.07
CA THR A 35 27.00 -23.52 -23.36
C THR A 35 26.26 -24.81 -23.69
N PHE A 36 24.93 -24.75 -23.73
CA PHE A 36 24.08 -25.82 -24.26
C PHE A 36 24.57 -26.29 -25.64
N PHE A 37 24.92 -25.37 -26.53
CA PHE A 37 25.42 -25.70 -27.86
C PHE A 37 26.78 -26.41 -27.85
N SER A 38 27.64 -26.09 -26.88
CA SER A 38 28.92 -26.78 -26.70
C SER A 38 28.71 -28.24 -26.31
N ALA A 39 27.74 -28.52 -25.44
CA ALA A 39 27.36 -29.88 -25.06
C ALA A 39 26.62 -30.63 -26.18
N LEU A 40 25.75 -29.93 -26.91
CA LEU A 40 25.02 -30.45 -28.07
C LEU A 40 25.95 -30.88 -29.20
N LEU A 41 26.90 -30.02 -29.58
CA LEU A 41 27.82 -30.25 -30.70
C LEU A 41 29.03 -31.13 -30.34
N SER A 42 29.26 -31.38 -29.05
CA SER A 42 30.24 -32.38 -28.61
C SER A 42 29.65 -33.79 -28.49
N GLY A 43 28.35 -33.95 -28.80
CA GLY A 43 27.66 -35.24 -28.71
C GLY A 43 27.41 -35.71 -27.28
N ARG A 44 27.63 -34.86 -26.27
CA ARG A 44 27.38 -35.19 -24.86
C ARG A 44 25.88 -35.23 -24.53
N ILE A 45 25.06 -34.60 -25.37
CA ILE A 45 23.61 -34.56 -25.23
C ILE A 45 23.00 -35.23 -26.46
N SER A 46 22.16 -36.25 -26.23
CA SER A 46 21.40 -36.90 -27.31
C SER A 46 20.45 -35.88 -27.94
N SER A 47 20.56 -35.68 -29.24
CA SER A 47 19.72 -34.73 -29.99
C SER A 47 18.78 -35.48 -30.92
N LEU A 48 17.49 -35.19 -30.80
CA LEU A 48 16.51 -35.60 -31.80
C LEU A 48 16.80 -34.84 -33.10
N LYS A 49 16.66 -35.52 -34.23
CA LYS A 49 16.79 -34.90 -35.55
C LYS A 49 15.46 -34.97 -36.27
N ASP A 50 15.14 -33.91 -37.02
CA ASP A 50 13.97 -33.92 -37.89
C ASP A 50 14.22 -34.79 -39.15
N GLU A 51 13.19 -34.91 -39.99
CA GLU A 51 13.22 -35.69 -41.23
C GLU A 51 14.32 -35.22 -42.22
N THR A 52 14.86 -34.02 -42.03
CA THR A 52 15.94 -33.46 -42.86
C THR A 52 17.31 -33.54 -42.20
N GLY A 53 17.41 -34.16 -41.02
CA GLY A 53 18.65 -34.31 -40.27
C GLY A 53 19.05 -33.08 -39.45
N ALA A 54 18.20 -32.06 -39.34
CA ALA A 54 18.45 -30.88 -38.51
C ALA A 54 18.22 -31.20 -37.02
N ILE A 55 19.04 -30.65 -36.14
CA ILE A 55 18.93 -30.91 -34.69
C ILE A 55 17.71 -30.18 -34.13
N PHE A 56 16.78 -30.92 -33.54
CA PHE A 56 15.55 -30.40 -32.98
C PHE A 56 15.75 -29.88 -31.55
N ILE A 57 15.23 -28.68 -31.28
CA ILE A 57 15.22 -27.99 -29.99
C ILE A 57 13.79 -27.53 -29.73
N ASP A 58 13.18 -28.01 -28.65
CA ASP A 58 11.79 -27.69 -28.32
C ASP A 58 11.70 -26.37 -27.53
N ARG A 59 11.91 -25.23 -28.21
CA ARG A 59 11.91 -23.87 -27.66
C ARG A 59 11.31 -22.86 -28.63
N ASP A 60 11.07 -21.62 -28.18
CA ASP A 60 10.49 -20.57 -29.00
C ASP A 60 11.47 -20.09 -30.11
N PRO A 61 11.13 -20.24 -31.40
CA PRO A 61 11.98 -19.78 -32.50
C PRO A 61 12.20 -18.26 -32.53
N LYS A 62 11.25 -17.45 -32.04
CA LYS A 62 11.38 -15.98 -32.05
C LYS A 62 12.45 -15.50 -31.08
N LEU A 63 12.41 -16.00 -29.85
CA LEU A 63 13.44 -15.70 -28.85
C LEU A 63 14.79 -16.29 -29.25
N PHE A 64 14.80 -17.50 -29.83
CA PHE A 64 16.01 -18.11 -30.35
C PHE A 64 16.65 -17.26 -31.47
N ALA A 65 15.88 -16.58 -32.31
CA ALA A 65 16.43 -15.67 -33.32
C ALA A 65 17.24 -14.53 -32.70
N ILE A 66 16.79 -13.99 -31.56
CA ILE A 66 17.50 -12.95 -30.80
C ILE A 66 18.78 -13.53 -30.19
N ILE A 67 18.69 -14.70 -29.56
CA ILE A 67 19.84 -15.44 -29.01
C ILE A 67 20.90 -15.69 -30.10
N LEU A 68 20.47 -16.15 -31.28
CA LEU A 68 21.34 -16.43 -32.40
C LEU A 68 21.99 -15.17 -32.96
N ASN A 69 21.25 -14.06 -33.04
CA ASN A 69 21.80 -12.77 -33.43
C ASN A 69 22.84 -12.28 -32.42
N TYR A 70 22.59 -12.42 -31.12
CA TYR A 70 23.58 -12.12 -30.10
C TYR A 70 24.87 -12.93 -30.26
N LEU A 71 24.77 -14.23 -30.58
CA LEU A 71 25.94 -15.07 -30.86
C LEU A 71 26.70 -14.66 -32.14
N ARG A 72 26.04 -13.96 -33.08
CA ARG A 72 26.64 -13.46 -34.33
C ARG A 72 27.29 -12.09 -34.15
N THR A 73 26.60 -11.14 -33.54
CA THR A 73 26.99 -9.72 -33.49
C THR A 73 27.61 -9.32 -32.16
N LYS A 74 27.38 -10.09 -31.09
CA LYS A 74 27.69 -9.75 -29.68
C LYS A 74 26.90 -8.56 -29.13
N GLU A 75 25.90 -8.11 -29.88
CA GLU A 75 24.98 -7.04 -29.53
C GLU A 75 23.59 -7.63 -29.34
N VAL A 76 22.83 -7.06 -28.41
CA VAL A 76 21.43 -7.44 -28.17
C VAL A 76 20.57 -6.21 -28.44
N ASP A 77 19.60 -6.36 -29.33
CA ASP A 77 18.59 -5.34 -29.56
C ASP A 77 17.36 -5.65 -28.69
N LEU A 78 17.09 -4.78 -27.73
CA LEU A 78 15.98 -4.90 -26.79
C LEU A 78 14.74 -4.13 -27.23
N SER A 79 14.78 -3.43 -28.37
CA SER A 79 13.70 -2.52 -28.79
C SER A 79 12.34 -3.18 -29.01
N ASN A 80 12.29 -4.49 -29.23
CA ASN A 80 11.06 -5.26 -29.51
C ASN A 80 10.91 -6.53 -28.65
N SER A 81 11.69 -6.69 -27.58
CA SER A 81 11.78 -7.96 -26.84
C SER A 81 11.63 -7.74 -25.34
N GLU A 82 10.83 -8.55 -24.66
CA GLU A 82 10.76 -8.52 -23.21
C GLU A 82 12.01 -9.16 -22.59
N SER A 83 12.78 -8.36 -21.84
CA SER A 83 14.08 -8.73 -21.26
C SER A 83 14.01 -9.98 -20.38
N CYS A 84 12.90 -10.19 -19.67
CA CYS A 84 12.67 -11.32 -18.78
C CYS A 84 12.59 -12.67 -19.52
N PHE A 85 11.78 -12.75 -20.59
CA PHE A 85 11.69 -13.98 -21.40
C PHE A 85 13.01 -14.29 -22.11
N LEU A 86 13.69 -13.26 -22.60
CA LEU A 86 15.01 -13.42 -23.21
C LEU A 86 16.07 -13.89 -22.21
N LYS A 87 15.99 -13.44 -20.95
CA LYS A 87 16.86 -13.88 -19.86
C LYS A 87 16.66 -15.36 -19.58
N HIS A 88 15.40 -15.82 -19.49
CA HIS A 88 15.10 -17.23 -19.27
C HIS A 88 15.65 -18.13 -20.40
N GLU A 89 15.54 -17.69 -21.66
CA GLU A 89 16.18 -18.40 -22.78
C GLU A 89 17.71 -18.36 -22.68
N ALA A 90 18.30 -17.21 -22.34
CA ALA A 90 19.76 -17.09 -22.17
C ALA A 90 20.28 -18.04 -21.07
N GLU A 91 19.52 -18.22 -19.98
CA GLU A 91 19.81 -19.19 -18.92
C GLU A 91 19.69 -20.63 -19.41
N TYR A 92 18.62 -20.97 -20.14
CA TYR A 92 18.41 -22.30 -20.73
C TYR A 92 19.57 -22.70 -21.66
N TYR A 93 20.00 -21.80 -22.56
CA TYR A 93 21.12 -22.07 -23.47
C TYR A 93 22.50 -21.96 -22.79
N GLY A 94 22.57 -21.59 -21.50
CA GLY A 94 23.81 -21.41 -20.76
C GLY A 94 24.64 -20.20 -21.21
N ILE A 95 24.02 -19.21 -21.85
CA ILE A 95 24.67 -17.99 -22.36
C ILE A 95 24.87 -17.00 -21.21
N THR A 96 25.76 -17.38 -20.29
CA THR A 96 26.03 -16.65 -19.04
C THR A 96 26.31 -15.16 -19.25
N PRO A 97 27.08 -14.70 -20.26
CA PRO A 97 27.32 -13.28 -20.48
C PRO A 97 26.05 -12.49 -20.80
N LEU A 98 25.12 -13.07 -21.57
CA LEU A 98 23.85 -12.42 -21.91
C LEU A 98 22.90 -12.43 -20.72
N ALA A 99 22.76 -13.57 -20.04
CA ALA A 99 21.93 -13.69 -18.83
C ALA A 99 22.36 -12.68 -17.75
N LYS A 100 23.68 -12.51 -17.53
CA LYS A 100 24.21 -11.50 -16.60
C LYS A 100 23.92 -10.06 -17.04
N ARG A 101 24.01 -9.75 -18.34
CA ARG A 101 23.68 -8.41 -18.85
C ARG A 101 22.20 -8.09 -18.68
N LEU A 102 21.32 -9.06 -18.97
CA LEU A 102 19.87 -8.91 -18.80
C LEU A 102 19.48 -8.82 -17.33
N ALA A 103 20.12 -9.60 -16.46
CA ALA A 103 19.97 -9.47 -15.00
C ALA A 103 20.40 -8.08 -14.52
N LEU A 104 21.53 -7.55 -15.02
CA LEU A 104 21.98 -6.20 -14.67
C LEU A 104 20.98 -5.12 -15.15
N CYS A 105 20.34 -5.30 -16.30
CA CYS A 105 19.27 -4.40 -16.75
C CYS A 105 18.07 -4.43 -15.80
N GLU A 106 17.65 -5.61 -15.34
CA GLU A 106 16.59 -5.75 -14.32
C GLU A 106 17.03 -5.13 -12.97
N ASP A 107 18.29 -5.31 -12.57
CA ASP A 107 18.85 -4.75 -11.34
C ASP A 107 18.99 -3.21 -11.41
N LEU A 108 19.22 -2.64 -12.59
CA LEU A 108 19.27 -1.19 -12.80
C LEU A 108 17.90 -0.53 -12.59
N ASP A 109 16.82 -1.23 -12.95
CA ASP A 109 15.44 -0.80 -12.66
C ASP A 109 15.09 -0.97 -11.16
N LEU A 110 15.79 -1.85 -10.45
CA LEU A 110 15.66 -2.13 -9.01
C LEU A 110 16.77 -1.41 -8.22
N SER A 111 16.77 -0.08 -8.26
CA SER A 111 17.75 0.71 -7.51
C SER A 111 17.66 0.47 -5.99
N SER A 112 18.77 0.05 -5.38
CA SER A 112 18.88 -0.24 -3.94
C SER A 112 18.67 0.98 -3.02
N CYS A 113 18.70 2.19 -3.59
CA CYS A 113 18.41 3.45 -2.89
C CYS A 113 17.00 4.00 -3.17
N GLY A 114 16.16 3.27 -3.92
CA GLY A 114 14.84 3.73 -4.37
C GLY A 114 14.90 4.71 -5.54
N ASP A 115 13.74 5.01 -6.11
CA ASP A 115 13.57 6.03 -7.18
C ASP A 115 13.46 7.45 -6.60
N VAL A 116 13.36 8.49 -7.43
CA VAL A 116 13.23 9.92 -7.06
C VAL A 116 12.07 10.19 -6.10
N LEU A 117 11.06 9.31 -6.10
CA LEU A 117 9.92 9.40 -5.18
C LEU A 117 10.24 8.90 -3.76
N PHE A 118 11.30 8.10 -3.56
CA PHE A 118 11.63 7.53 -2.27
C PHE A 118 12.17 8.60 -1.32
N TYR A 119 11.51 8.77 -0.19
CA TYR A 119 11.83 9.80 0.81
C TYR A 119 12.65 9.24 1.98
N GLY A 120 12.39 8.00 2.41
CA GLY A 120 13.13 7.41 3.51
C GLY A 120 12.52 6.13 4.09
N LEU A 121 13.25 5.55 5.03
CA LEU A 121 12.94 4.30 5.73
C LEU A 121 12.92 4.54 7.25
N LEU A 122 11.91 4.03 7.94
CA LEU A 122 11.92 3.88 9.40
C LEU A 122 12.09 2.39 9.74
N SER A 123 13.13 2.10 10.51
CA SER A 123 13.45 0.74 10.94
C SER A 123 12.42 0.18 11.93
N PRO A 124 12.24 -1.16 11.96
CA PRO A 124 11.42 -1.80 12.98
C PRO A 124 11.98 -1.51 14.38
N PRO A 125 11.13 -1.53 15.41
CA PRO A 125 11.55 -1.37 16.79
C PRO A 125 12.49 -2.51 17.21
N SER A 126 13.59 -2.18 17.89
CA SER A 126 14.46 -3.18 18.51
C SER A 126 13.68 -3.92 19.60
N SER A 127 13.73 -5.26 19.62
CA SER A 127 13.02 -6.15 20.56
C SER A 127 13.47 -6.05 22.03
N SER A 128 14.15 -4.96 22.42
CA SER A 128 14.68 -4.68 23.75
C SER A 128 13.61 -4.26 24.77
N GLY A 129 12.52 -5.04 24.85
CA GLY A 129 11.39 -4.80 25.77
C GLY A 129 10.92 -6.04 26.55
N VAL A 130 11.46 -7.23 26.27
CA VAL A 130 11.19 -8.42 27.10
C VAL A 130 12.22 -8.44 28.23
N ALA A 131 11.80 -8.07 29.43
CA ALA A 131 12.64 -8.15 30.63
C ALA A 131 12.92 -9.62 30.97
N THR A 132 14.04 -10.17 30.50
CA THR A 132 14.61 -11.42 31.03
C THR A 132 15.54 -11.09 32.19
N PRO A 133 15.55 -11.89 33.28
CA PRO A 133 16.40 -11.64 34.42
C PRO A 133 17.89 -11.78 34.06
N HIS A 134 18.67 -10.85 34.61
CA HIS A 134 20.10 -10.61 34.42
C HIS A 134 21.01 -11.83 34.24
N ILE A 135 21.83 -11.82 33.19
CA ILE A 135 23.23 -12.25 33.25
C ILE A 135 24.08 -11.22 32.50
N HIS A 136 24.99 -10.57 33.23
CA HIS A 136 25.95 -9.60 32.72
C HIS A 136 26.84 -10.17 31.61
N ARG A 137 26.99 -9.43 30.50
CA ARG A 137 28.28 -9.22 29.85
C ARG A 137 28.27 -7.94 29.01
N SER A 138 28.99 -6.96 29.53
CA SER A 138 29.21 -5.63 28.99
C SER A 138 30.09 -5.68 27.74
N HIS A 139 29.67 -5.05 26.64
CA HIS A 139 30.57 -4.29 25.76
C HIS A 139 29.76 -3.21 25.03
N SER A 140 29.92 -1.96 25.48
CA SER A 140 29.36 -0.77 24.86
C SER A 140 30.19 -0.38 23.65
N ARG A 141 29.55 -0.09 22.52
CA ARG A 141 30.08 0.85 21.51
C ARG A 141 28.98 1.82 21.13
N ASN A 142 29.04 2.95 21.82
CA ASN A 142 28.36 4.20 21.52
C ASN A 142 28.93 4.76 20.20
N SER A 143 28.10 5.14 19.25
CA SER A 143 28.48 6.02 18.15
C SER A 143 27.47 7.16 18.06
N SER A 144 27.82 8.23 18.76
CA SER A 144 27.28 9.57 18.64
C SER A 144 27.96 10.24 17.45
N TRP A 145 27.17 10.83 16.54
CA TRP A 145 27.65 11.80 15.58
C TRP A 145 27.01 13.16 15.90
N ASP A 146 27.65 13.88 16.82
CA ASP A 146 27.45 15.32 17.02
C ASP A 146 28.24 16.10 15.96
N LEU A 147 27.57 16.91 15.16
CA LEU A 147 28.19 17.95 14.34
C LEU A 147 28.06 19.30 15.05
N ARG A 148 29.17 19.78 15.61
CA ARG A 148 29.34 21.18 16.03
C ARG A 148 30.12 21.93 14.95
N ILE A 149 29.52 22.98 14.41
CA ILE A 149 30.22 24.05 13.68
C ILE A 149 30.44 25.21 14.65
N GLY A 150 31.67 25.71 14.72
CA GLY A 150 32.03 26.88 15.51
C GLY A 150 33.41 27.42 15.17
N SER A 151 33.42 28.41 14.26
CA SER A 151 34.27 29.60 14.14
C SER A 151 35.82 29.57 14.24
N ARG A 152 36.40 30.43 13.39
CA ARG A 152 37.80 30.81 13.14
C ARG A 152 38.55 31.41 14.35
N SER A 153 39.86 31.14 14.43
CA SER A 153 40.99 32.11 14.61
C SER A 153 42.34 31.36 14.86
N THR A 154 43.30 31.34 13.92
CA THR A 154 44.58 32.11 13.82
C THR A 154 45.82 31.56 14.57
N LEU A 155 46.96 31.49 13.83
CA LEU A 155 48.39 31.33 14.24
C LEU A 155 48.81 29.88 14.63
N ASP A 156 49.99 29.32 14.34
CA ASP A 156 51.18 29.70 13.57
C ASP A 156 52.12 28.45 13.41
N LEU A 157 52.93 28.46 12.33
CA LEU A 157 54.29 27.91 12.14
C LEU A 157 54.68 26.38 12.18
N ARG A 158 55.28 25.97 11.03
CA ARG A 158 56.51 25.12 10.81
C ARG A 158 56.45 23.61 11.20
N SER A 159 57.04 22.62 10.51
CA SER A 159 57.87 22.45 9.30
C SER A 159 58.19 20.92 9.13
N LEU A 160 58.37 20.42 7.88
CA LEU A 160 59.04 19.15 7.43
C LEU A 160 58.35 17.78 7.78
N ALA A 161 58.26 16.72 6.96
CA ALA A 161 58.75 16.36 5.63
C ALA A 161 58.02 15.10 5.03
N ARG A 162 57.80 15.10 3.69
CA ARG A 162 57.83 14.00 2.68
C ARG A 162 56.86 12.77 2.72
N PRO A 163 56.69 12.01 1.59
CA PRO A 163 55.37 11.71 0.99
C PRO A 163 54.99 10.22 0.95
N GLY A 164 53.71 9.90 0.72
CA GLY A 164 53.27 8.53 0.48
C GLY A 164 51.88 8.44 -0.17
N HIS A 165 51.81 7.79 -1.33
CA HIS A 165 50.67 7.67 -2.22
C HIS A 165 49.44 6.97 -1.60
N SER A 166 48.26 7.55 -1.80
CA SER A 166 46.96 6.92 -1.56
C SER A 166 46.58 6.06 -2.77
N ARG A 167 46.55 4.73 -2.60
CA ARG A 167 45.74 3.83 -3.43
C ARG A 167 44.46 3.54 -2.68
N THR A 168 43.34 3.89 -3.32
CA THR A 168 41.98 3.46 -2.98
C THR A 168 41.89 1.94 -2.95
N ALA A 169 41.36 1.38 -1.86
CA ALA A 169 40.86 0.02 -1.81
C ALA A 169 39.34 0.07 -1.57
N SER A 170 38.61 -0.52 -2.51
CA SER A 170 37.21 -0.89 -2.47
C SER A 170 36.90 -1.77 -1.26
N LEU A 171 35.82 -1.47 -0.54
CA LEU A 171 35.19 -2.40 0.39
C LEU A 171 33.90 -2.93 -0.24
N ASP A 172 33.99 -4.18 -0.70
CA ASP A 172 32.87 -5.06 -1.01
C ASP A 172 31.96 -5.21 0.22
N LEU A 173 30.68 -4.88 0.09
CA LEU A 173 29.64 -5.25 1.05
C LEU A 173 28.89 -6.47 0.51
N ARG A 174 29.34 -7.66 0.91
CA ARG A 174 28.52 -8.88 0.86
C ARG A 174 27.70 -8.92 2.16
N TYR A 175 26.42 -8.56 2.09
CA TYR A 175 25.47 -8.89 3.15
C TYR A 175 25.03 -10.35 2.95
N GLY A 176 25.50 -11.22 3.86
CA GLY A 176 24.96 -12.56 4.04
C GLY A 176 23.76 -12.53 4.98
N ASN A 177 22.80 -13.42 4.72
CA ASN A 177 21.58 -13.69 5.48
C ASN A 177 21.81 -13.84 7.01
N ASP A 178 21.69 -12.76 7.78
CA ASP A 178 21.59 -12.80 9.24
C ASP A 178 20.13 -12.75 9.76
N ALA A 179 19.15 -12.52 8.89
CA ALA A 179 17.72 -12.52 9.27
C ALA A 179 17.19 -13.93 9.61
N SER A 180 17.78 -14.99 9.05
CA SER A 180 17.33 -16.37 9.30
C SER A 180 17.72 -16.91 10.67
N ARG A 181 18.74 -16.32 11.33
CA ARG A 181 19.20 -16.76 12.66
C ARG A 181 18.31 -16.25 13.79
N ILE A 182 17.75 -15.05 13.65
CA ILE A 182 16.86 -14.45 14.67
C ILE A 182 15.49 -15.15 14.68
N ASN A 183 15.01 -15.62 13.53
CA ASN A 183 13.75 -16.36 13.43
C ASN A 183 13.80 -17.74 14.12
N ASN A 184 14.97 -18.41 14.12
CA ASN A 184 15.12 -19.71 14.77
C ASN A 184 15.12 -19.62 16.30
N ASP A 185 15.67 -18.56 16.89
CA ASP A 185 15.71 -18.40 18.34
C ASP A 185 14.33 -18.08 18.95
N LEU A 186 13.43 -17.42 18.19
CA LEU A 186 12.05 -17.16 18.62
C LEU A 186 11.14 -18.40 18.49
N ALA A 187 11.35 -19.23 17.46
CA ALA A 187 10.60 -20.48 17.28
C ALA A 187 10.88 -21.52 18.38
N GLN A 188 12.02 -21.42 19.07
CA GLN A 188 12.37 -22.33 20.16
C GLN A 188 11.79 -21.91 21.53
N ILE A 189 11.37 -20.66 21.68
CA ILE A 189 10.82 -20.11 22.94
C ILE A 189 9.30 -20.30 23.03
N PHE A 190 8.59 -20.26 21.91
CA PHE A 190 7.15 -20.49 21.85
C PHE A 190 6.88 -21.92 21.36
N GLY A 191 6.56 -22.80 22.31
CA GLY A 191 6.39 -24.23 22.07
C GLY A 191 5.50 -24.58 20.86
N VAL A 192 5.97 -25.58 20.11
CA VAL A 192 5.25 -26.28 19.04
C VAL A 192 3.95 -26.86 19.62
N ASN A 193 2.84 -26.11 19.52
CA ASN A 193 1.45 -26.61 19.53
C ASN A 193 0.44 -25.44 19.56
N GLN A 194 0.37 -24.60 18.52
CA GLN A 194 -0.82 -23.78 18.22
C GLN A 194 -0.98 -23.62 16.69
N GLY A 195 -2.23 -23.63 16.21
CA GLY A 195 -2.68 -23.89 14.84
C GLY A 195 -2.19 -22.96 13.70
N PRO A 196 -2.82 -23.01 12.51
CA PRO A 196 -2.22 -22.59 11.23
C PRO A 196 -2.04 -21.06 11.03
N SER A 197 -2.38 -20.21 12.00
CA SER A 197 -2.34 -18.74 11.86
C SER A 197 -1.22 -18.12 12.69
N TRP A 198 0.04 -18.38 12.34
CA TRP A 198 1.18 -17.64 12.88
C TRP A 198 1.42 -16.39 12.03
N THR A 199 0.87 -15.24 12.42
CA THR A 199 1.25 -13.94 11.84
C THR A 199 2.54 -13.45 12.48
N ASP A 200 3.53 -13.06 11.67
CA ASP A 200 4.76 -12.45 12.17
C ASP A 200 4.44 -11.24 13.06
N PRO A 201 4.84 -11.22 14.34
CA PRO A 201 4.52 -10.15 15.28
C PRO A 201 5.13 -8.79 14.88
N LEU A 202 6.13 -8.77 14.00
CA LEU A 202 6.73 -7.56 13.46
C LEU A 202 6.15 -7.16 12.09
N ARG A 203 5.19 -7.89 11.54
CA ARG A 203 4.50 -7.49 10.31
C ARG A 203 3.68 -6.22 10.55
N VAL A 204 3.87 -5.19 9.73
CA VAL A 204 3.07 -3.95 9.85
C VAL A 204 1.64 -4.22 9.39
N GLN A 205 0.66 -3.95 10.24
CA GLN A 205 -0.76 -4.21 9.96
C GLN A 205 -1.53 -2.95 9.61
N ILE A 206 -1.32 -1.86 10.35
CA ILE A 206 -2.07 -0.61 10.16
C ILE A 206 -1.12 0.57 10.27
N ILE A 207 -1.25 1.53 9.35
CA ILE A 207 -0.58 2.82 9.44
C ILE A 207 -1.65 3.89 9.52
N LYS A 208 -1.54 4.79 10.51
CA LYS A 208 -2.36 6.00 10.61
C LYS A 208 -1.47 7.18 10.83
N ALA A 209 -1.76 8.28 10.15
CA ALA A 209 -1.04 9.52 10.31
C ALA A 209 -2.01 10.68 10.55
N HIS A 210 -1.55 11.69 11.28
CA HIS A 210 -2.30 12.90 11.55
C HIS A 210 -1.34 14.04 11.86
N HIS A 211 -1.37 15.11 11.05
CA HIS A 211 -0.39 16.20 11.07
C HIS A 211 1.04 15.67 10.92
N HIS A 212 1.89 15.94 11.91
CA HIS A 212 3.29 15.52 11.95
C HIS A 212 3.51 14.19 12.69
N TRP A 213 2.45 13.41 12.93
CA TRP A 213 2.51 12.16 13.69
C TRP A 213 2.12 10.97 12.82
N ILE A 214 2.82 9.86 13.01
CA ILE A 214 2.52 8.56 12.42
C ILE A 214 2.42 7.54 13.54
N VAL A 215 1.43 6.67 13.48
CA VAL A 215 1.27 5.50 14.33
C VAL A 215 1.28 4.27 13.44
N VAL A 216 2.20 3.36 13.74
CA VAL A 216 2.37 2.08 13.09
C VAL A 216 1.90 1.00 14.06
N ALA A 217 0.88 0.23 13.70
CA ALA A 217 0.44 -0.91 14.47
C ALA A 217 0.97 -2.21 13.87
N TYR A 218 1.56 -2.99 14.76
CA TYR A 218 1.89 -4.39 14.58
C TYR A 218 0.77 -5.24 15.18
N ALA A 219 0.93 -6.56 15.19
CA ALA A 219 -0.09 -7.47 15.73
C ALA A 219 -0.50 -7.11 17.17
N HIS A 220 0.48 -6.87 18.05
CA HIS A 220 0.24 -6.78 19.50
C HIS A 220 0.67 -5.46 20.15
N PHE A 221 1.20 -4.52 19.38
CA PHE A 221 1.67 -3.25 19.91
C PHE A 221 1.72 -2.18 18.80
N ILE A 222 1.84 -0.92 19.21
CA ILE A 222 1.99 0.21 18.31
C ILE A 222 3.31 0.95 18.55
N VAL A 223 3.79 1.62 17.52
CA VAL A 223 4.91 2.55 17.56
C VAL A 223 4.48 3.90 16.99
N CYS A 224 4.76 4.97 17.71
CA CYS A 224 4.46 6.33 17.29
C CYS A 224 5.75 7.05 16.89
N PHE A 225 5.71 7.70 15.74
CA PHE A 225 6.74 8.59 15.23
C PHE A 225 6.21 10.01 15.10
N SER A 226 7.09 10.99 15.29
CA SER A 226 6.78 12.41 15.11
C SER A 226 7.85 13.08 14.26
N LEU A 227 7.44 13.90 13.31
CA LEU A 227 8.31 14.71 12.47
C LEU A 227 8.71 15.97 13.23
N LYS A 228 10.01 16.16 13.43
CA LYS A 228 10.60 17.38 14.00
C LYS A 228 11.36 18.15 12.92
N ASP A 229 11.20 19.48 12.89
CA ASP A 229 11.79 20.36 11.86
C ASP A 229 13.33 20.23 11.74
N SER A 230 14.03 19.92 12.84
CA SER A 230 15.50 19.88 12.88
C SER A 230 16.11 18.49 12.66
N THR A 231 15.38 17.42 12.97
CA THR A 231 15.92 16.05 13.03
C THR A 231 15.14 15.03 12.20
N GLY A 232 14.06 15.45 11.53
CA GLY A 232 13.22 14.55 10.76
C GLY A 232 12.32 13.69 11.64
N TRP A 233 11.94 12.52 11.14
CA TRP A 233 11.08 11.57 11.85
C TRP A 233 11.83 10.92 13.02
N GLN A 234 11.24 10.99 14.21
CA GLN A 234 11.78 10.38 15.41
C GLN A 234 10.78 9.44 16.07
N HIS A 235 11.29 8.35 16.62
CA HIS A 235 10.54 7.50 17.53
C HIS A 235 10.16 8.29 18.78
N VAL A 236 8.88 8.20 19.18
CA VAL A 236 8.35 8.89 20.37
C VAL A 236 7.86 7.90 21.42
N PHE A 237 7.20 6.83 21.00
CA PHE A 237 6.52 5.93 21.91
C PHE A 237 6.36 4.54 21.31
N THR A 238 6.51 3.50 22.15
CA THR A 238 6.08 2.13 21.87
C THR A 238 5.10 1.70 22.94
N SER A 239 3.94 1.17 22.54
CA SER A 239 2.95 0.68 23.51
C SER A 239 3.43 -0.59 24.22
N PRO A 240 2.92 -0.88 25.42
CA PRO A 240 3.02 -2.23 25.96
C PRO A 240 2.40 -3.25 25.01
N HIS A 241 2.85 -4.50 25.12
CA HIS A 241 2.23 -5.63 24.43
C HIS A 241 0.78 -5.80 24.89
N VAL A 242 -0.08 -6.14 23.94
CA VAL A 242 -1.50 -6.44 24.10
C VAL A 242 -1.75 -7.84 23.58
N GLU A 243 -2.37 -8.70 24.40
CA GLU A 243 -2.57 -10.11 24.07
C GLU A 243 -3.43 -10.33 22.82
N SER A 244 -4.46 -9.50 22.65
CA SER A 244 -5.32 -9.53 21.47
C SER A 244 -4.74 -8.70 20.32
N CYS A 245 -4.96 -9.16 19.08
CA CYS A 245 -4.52 -8.42 17.91
C CYS A 245 -5.18 -7.05 17.81
N ILE A 246 -4.41 -6.04 17.42
CA ILE A 246 -4.90 -4.68 17.22
C ILE A 246 -5.72 -4.62 15.93
N GLU A 247 -6.96 -4.14 16.03
CA GLU A 247 -7.89 -4.08 14.90
C GLU A 247 -8.11 -2.66 14.37
N ARG A 248 -8.03 -1.64 15.25
CA ARG A 248 -8.15 -0.22 14.86
C ARG A 248 -7.14 0.64 15.59
N VAL A 249 -6.77 1.74 14.95
CA VAL A 249 -5.88 2.77 15.48
C VAL A 249 -6.48 4.13 15.18
N ALA A 250 -6.47 5.03 16.16
CA ALA A 250 -6.80 6.43 15.97
C ALA A 250 -5.72 7.31 16.61
N VAL A 251 -5.38 8.42 15.96
CA VAL A 251 -4.41 9.39 16.47
C VAL A 251 -4.98 10.79 16.35
N ASN A 252 -4.77 11.59 17.38
CA ASN A 252 -5.07 13.02 17.35
C ASN A 252 -3.87 13.81 17.87
N ALA A 253 -3.34 14.65 17.00
CA ALA A 253 -2.15 15.45 17.22
C ALA A 253 -2.43 16.96 17.42
N LYS A 254 -3.69 17.40 17.27
CA LYS A 254 -4.13 18.80 17.45
C LYS A 254 -5.10 18.89 18.65
N MET A 255 -4.66 18.42 19.82
CA MET A 255 -5.45 18.56 21.04
C MET A 255 -5.29 19.96 21.64
N VAL A 256 -6.40 20.71 21.73
CA VAL A 256 -6.41 22.06 22.29
C VAL A 256 -6.27 22.00 23.82
N VAL A 257 -5.29 22.75 24.33
CA VAL A 257 -4.87 22.80 25.74
C VAL A 257 -6.03 23.25 26.63
N GLY A 258 -6.37 22.42 27.62
CA GLY A 258 -7.38 22.80 28.61
C GLY A 258 -7.38 22.04 29.93
N VAL A 259 -6.77 20.85 30.05
CA VAL A 259 -6.95 20.02 31.27
C VAL A 259 -5.67 19.37 31.79
N VAL A 260 -4.71 19.06 30.92
CA VAL A 260 -3.46 18.41 31.32
C VAL A 260 -2.34 19.33 30.84
N GLY A 261 -1.58 19.93 31.76
CA GLY A 261 -0.47 20.81 31.40
C GLY A 261 0.43 20.19 30.31
N GLU A 262 0.79 21.04 29.34
CA GLU A 262 1.47 20.76 28.07
C GLU A 262 0.62 20.12 26.96
N ALA A 263 0.91 20.48 25.71
CA ALA A 263 0.21 20.02 24.50
C ALA A 263 0.33 18.50 24.32
N SER A 264 -0.63 17.76 24.85
CA SER A 264 -0.64 16.30 24.83
C SER A 264 -1.27 15.78 23.53
N LYS A 265 -0.70 14.73 22.95
CA LYS A 265 -1.17 14.04 21.73
C LYS A 265 -1.87 12.76 22.16
N MET A 266 -2.95 12.37 21.49
CA MET A 266 -3.74 11.20 21.88
C MET A 266 -3.59 10.08 20.87
N VAL A 267 -3.46 8.87 21.37
CA VAL A 267 -3.47 7.66 20.54
C VAL A 267 -4.39 6.63 21.18
N ALA A 268 -5.29 6.07 20.37
CA ALA A 268 -6.21 5.03 20.77
C ALA A 268 -6.02 3.80 19.89
N ILE A 269 -6.18 2.62 20.50
CA ILE A 269 -6.30 1.36 19.77
C ILE A 269 -7.58 0.66 20.17
N SER A 270 -8.13 -0.16 19.28
CA SER A 270 -9.11 -1.17 19.65
C SER A 270 -8.60 -2.58 19.40
N TYR A 271 -9.05 -3.49 20.25
CA TYR A 271 -8.87 -4.92 20.11
C TYR A 271 -10.16 -5.58 20.59
N ASN A 272 -10.86 -6.27 19.68
CA ASN A 272 -12.21 -6.78 19.89
C ASN A 272 -13.21 -5.68 20.33
N SER A 273 -13.74 -5.74 21.56
CA SER A 273 -14.67 -4.74 22.12
C SER A 273 -14.00 -3.68 23.00
N GLN A 274 -12.70 -3.83 23.27
CA GLN A 274 -11.96 -2.93 24.14
C GLN A 274 -11.30 -1.81 23.34
N VAL A 275 -11.27 -0.62 23.93
CA VAL A 275 -10.59 0.57 23.43
C VAL A 275 -9.60 1.02 24.49
N ARG A 276 -8.34 1.17 24.13
CA ARG A 276 -7.30 1.66 25.04
C ARG A 276 -6.77 3.00 24.55
N LEU A 277 -6.71 3.97 25.46
CA LEU A 277 -6.38 5.36 25.16
C LEU A 277 -5.15 5.83 25.94
N TRP A 278 -4.19 6.42 25.24
CA TRP A 278 -3.02 7.05 25.82
C TRP A 278 -2.94 8.52 25.44
N SER A 279 -2.39 9.30 26.36
CA SER A 279 -1.91 10.66 26.13
C SER A 279 -0.39 10.62 26.13
N ILE A 280 0.22 11.19 25.09
CA ILE A 280 1.66 11.19 24.84
C ILE A 280 2.11 12.65 24.79
N LYS A 281 3.08 13.00 25.65
CA LYS A 281 3.71 14.31 25.65
C LYS A 281 4.85 14.37 24.63
N ASP A 282 5.24 15.57 24.20
CA ASP A 282 6.27 15.76 23.16
C ASP A 282 7.67 15.22 23.55
N TYR A 283 7.91 15.01 24.86
CA TYR A 283 9.12 14.38 25.40
C TYR A 283 9.02 12.85 25.55
N GLY A 284 7.97 12.21 25.01
CA GLY A 284 7.78 10.75 25.06
C GLY A 284 7.16 10.22 26.35
N THR A 285 6.96 11.07 27.37
CA THR A 285 6.25 10.67 28.60
C THR A 285 4.80 10.32 28.29
N ARG A 286 4.39 9.10 28.67
CA ARG A 286 3.03 8.59 28.47
C ARG A 286 2.18 8.71 29.73
N SER A 287 0.91 9.01 29.56
CA SER A 287 -0.15 8.77 30.54
C SER A 287 -1.19 7.83 29.95
N ASN A 288 -1.49 6.74 30.66
CA ASN A 288 -2.61 5.87 30.32
C ASN A 288 -3.89 6.55 30.82
N ILE A 289 -4.77 6.89 29.88
CA ILE A 289 -6.05 7.54 30.19
C ILE A 289 -7.06 6.51 30.67
N GLY A 290 -7.11 5.36 30.00
CA GLY A 290 -7.99 4.27 30.40
C GLY A 290 -8.14 3.20 29.33
N THR A 291 -8.80 2.12 29.76
CA THR A 291 -9.33 1.07 28.89
C THR A 291 -10.85 1.09 29.03
N PHE A 292 -11.54 1.23 27.91
CA PHE A 292 -12.99 1.29 27.81
C PHE A 292 -13.52 0.07 27.06
N ASN A 293 -14.78 -0.29 27.31
CA ASN A 293 -15.42 -1.42 26.64
C ASN A 293 -16.70 -0.94 25.96
N LEU A 294 -16.85 -1.18 24.66
CA LEU A 294 -18.08 -0.88 23.92
C LEU A 294 -19.14 -1.98 24.11
N GLY A 295 -18.75 -3.16 24.60
CA GLY A 295 -19.60 -4.35 24.74
C GLY A 295 -19.84 -5.10 23.43
N VAL A 296 -19.46 -4.52 22.30
CA VAL A 296 -19.50 -5.10 20.96
C VAL A 296 -18.19 -4.79 20.23
N ARG A 297 -17.90 -5.53 19.16
CA ARG A 297 -16.69 -5.32 18.37
C ARG A 297 -16.63 -3.91 17.77
N VAL A 298 -15.48 -3.27 17.91
CA VAL A 298 -15.20 -1.93 17.37
C VAL A 298 -14.72 -2.04 15.92
N GLU A 299 -15.69 -2.19 15.01
CA GLU A 299 -16.02 -1.19 13.99
C GLU A 299 -15.04 -0.03 13.74
N TYR A 300 -15.50 1.20 13.84
CA TYR A 300 -14.72 2.38 13.49
C TYR A 300 -14.18 3.05 14.75
N LEU A 301 -12.94 3.55 14.70
CA LEU A 301 -12.30 4.28 15.80
C LEU A 301 -11.59 5.51 15.23
N PHE A 302 -11.99 6.70 15.67
CA PHE A 302 -11.45 7.97 15.17
C PHE A 302 -11.74 9.12 16.14
N PHE A 303 -11.11 10.27 15.91
CA PHE A 303 -11.37 11.48 16.71
C PHE A 303 -12.22 12.49 15.94
N ILE A 304 -13.16 13.15 16.62
CA ILE A 304 -13.83 14.37 16.16
C ILE A 304 -13.49 15.49 17.13
N GLY A 305 -12.70 16.48 16.68
CA GLY A 305 -12.15 17.49 17.58
C GLY A 305 -11.33 16.84 18.69
N ASN A 306 -11.72 17.01 19.95
CA ASN A 306 -11.05 16.39 21.10
C ASN A 306 -11.74 15.11 21.60
N GLN A 307 -12.80 14.64 20.94
CA GLN A 307 -13.58 13.48 21.37
C GLN A 307 -13.13 12.23 20.61
N LEU A 308 -12.97 11.11 21.31
CA LEU A 308 -12.72 9.82 20.68
C LEU A 308 -14.07 9.13 20.46
N VAL A 309 -14.32 8.69 19.24
CA VAL A 309 -15.56 8.03 18.84
C VAL A 309 -15.23 6.58 18.44
N ALA A 310 -15.97 5.63 18.99
CA ALA A 310 -16.00 4.24 18.57
C ALA A 310 -17.40 3.90 18.06
N LEU A 311 -17.50 3.31 16.87
CA LEU A 311 -18.77 2.90 16.28
C LEU A 311 -18.77 1.39 16.09
N SER A 312 -19.95 0.76 16.17
CA SER A 312 -20.16 -0.63 15.79
C SER A 312 -21.34 -0.74 14.80
N PRO A 313 -21.27 -1.63 13.79
CA PRO A 313 -22.35 -1.79 12.81
C PRO A 313 -23.66 -2.30 13.45
N THR A 314 -23.55 -2.88 14.65
CA THR A 314 -24.68 -3.29 15.49
C THR A 314 -25.55 -2.12 15.98
N GLY A 315 -25.12 -0.87 15.77
CA GLY A 315 -25.82 0.32 16.23
C GLY A 315 -25.36 0.76 17.62
N LYS A 316 -24.11 0.50 18.01
CA LYS A 316 -23.54 1.05 19.25
C LYS A 316 -22.55 2.16 18.95
N ILE A 317 -22.68 3.26 19.69
CA ILE A 317 -21.77 4.40 19.65
C ILE A 317 -21.15 4.57 21.02
N GLY A 318 -19.82 4.59 21.08
CA GLY A 318 -19.04 4.96 22.25
C GLY A 318 -18.37 6.31 22.02
N VAL A 319 -18.53 7.27 22.94
CA VAL A 319 -17.87 8.57 22.88
C VAL A 319 -17.11 8.80 24.18
N TRP A 320 -15.80 9.00 24.07
CA TRP A 320 -14.98 9.51 25.16
C TRP A 320 -14.86 11.03 25.04
N HIS A 321 -15.20 11.74 26.10
CA HIS A 321 -15.08 13.18 26.16
C HIS A 321 -13.81 13.62 26.88
N SER A 322 -12.96 14.41 26.22
CA SER A 322 -11.65 14.79 26.79
C SER A 322 -11.72 15.69 28.01
N MET A 323 -12.72 16.57 28.12
CA MET A 323 -12.80 17.51 29.25
C MET A 323 -13.30 16.82 30.51
N THR A 324 -14.33 15.98 30.38
CA THR A 324 -14.96 15.27 31.51
C THR A 324 -14.32 13.91 31.77
N GLN A 325 -13.45 13.44 30.88
CA GLN A 325 -12.80 12.13 30.93
C GLN A 325 -13.79 10.96 31.01
N HIS A 326 -15.02 11.16 30.53
CA HIS A 326 -16.10 10.19 30.64
C HIS A 326 -16.28 9.39 29.34
N TRP A 327 -16.44 8.08 29.48
CA TRP A 327 -16.81 7.17 28.39
C TRP A 327 -18.30 6.92 28.42
N GLN A 328 -18.99 7.27 27.34
CA GLN A 328 -20.42 7.11 27.21
C GLN A 328 -20.74 6.17 26.06
N ILE A 329 -21.75 5.32 26.26
CA ILE A 329 -22.25 4.40 25.23
C ILE A 329 -23.73 4.69 25.02
N GLN A 330 -24.15 4.71 23.76
CA GLN A 330 -25.54 4.85 23.38
C GLN A 330 -25.86 3.90 22.23
N ASP A 331 -27.03 3.28 22.32
CA ASP A 331 -27.58 2.48 21.23
C ASP A 331 -28.33 3.39 20.24
N VAL A 332 -28.09 3.15 18.96
CA VAL A 332 -28.70 3.81 17.81
C VAL A 332 -29.16 2.75 16.80
N ILE A 333 -29.79 3.19 15.71
CA ILE A 333 -30.11 2.29 14.61
C ILE A 333 -28.79 1.74 14.02
N PRO A 334 -28.75 0.44 13.66
CA PRO A 334 -27.60 -0.16 13.00
C PRO A 334 -26.98 0.74 11.93
N ILE A 335 -25.65 0.85 11.98
CA ILE A 335 -24.85 1.81 11.21
C ILE A 335 -24.21 1.05 10.05
N SER A 336 -24.46 1.51 8.83
CA SER A 336 -23.88 0.95 7.62
C SER A 336 -22.79 1.84 7.01
N SER A 337 -22.83 3.15 7.26
CA SER A 337 -21.78 4.09 6.85
C SER A 337 -21.73 5.32 7.76
N PHE A 338 -20.64 6.08 7.70
CA PHE A 338 -20.51 7.33 8.43
C PHE A 338 -19.58 8.30 7.69
N ASP A 339 -19.72 9.59 7.98
CA ASP A 339 -18.75 10.62 7.60
C ASP A 339 -18.74 11.75 8.64
N THR A 340 -17.71 12.60 8.62
CA THR A 340 -17.53 13.69 9.58
C THR A 340 -17.44 15.04 8.88
N ALA A 341 -18.18 16.03 9.39
CA ALA A 341 -18.19 17.40 8.90
C ALA A 341 -17.92 18.38 10.05
N GLY A 342 -16.65 18.77 10.25
CA GLY A 342 -16.27 19.61 11.39
C GLY A 342 -16.54 18.90 12.73
N SER A 343 -17.57 19.34 13.46
CA SER A 343 -18.02 18.71 14.71
C SER A 343 -19.23 17.78 14.54
N PHE A 344 -19.78 17.66 13.34
CA PHE A 344 -20.92 16.79 13.06
C PHE A 344 -20.45 15.41 12.66
N LEU A 345 -21.04 14.39 13.28
CA LEU A 345 -20.95 13.00 12.83
C LEU A 345 -22.25 12.66 12.08
N LEU A 346 -22.12 12.27 10.82
CA LEU A 346 -23.24 11.75 10.03
C LEU A 346 -23.18 10.22 10.01
N LEU A 347 -24.34 9.59 10.12
CA LEU A 347 -24.51 8.15 10.16
C LEU A 347 -25.53 7.74 9.10
N GLY A 348 -25.10 6.94 8.13
CA GLY A 348 -25.99 6.23 7.23
C GLY A 348 -26.42 4.91 7.86
N CYS A 349 -27.72 4.69 7.97
CA CYS A 349 -28.29 3.53 8.67
C CYS A 349 -28.94 2.52 7.71
N ASN A 350 -29.11 1.30 8.24
CA ASN A 350 -29.65 0.15 7.50
C ASN A 350 -31.11 0.33 7.10
N ASN A 351 -31.84 1.25 7.74
CA ASN A 351 -33.24 1.56 7.45
C ASN A 351 -33.42 2.66 6.39
N GLY A 352 -32.33 3.06 5.72
CA GLY A 352 -32.33 4.14 4.74
C GLY A 352 -32.34 5.55 5.33
N SER A 353 -32.13 5.72 6.64
CA SER A 353 -32.11 7.04 7.27
C SER A 353 -30.68 7.55 7.46
N ILE A 354 -30.50 8.87 7.33
CA ILE A 354 -29.28 9.59 7.69
C ILE A 354 -29.54 10.29 9.01
N TYR A 355 -28.76 9.95 10.03
CA TYR A 355 -28.75 10.65 11.32
C TYR A 355 -27.53 11.54 11.42
N TYR A 356 -27.63 12.62 12.19
CA TYR A 356 -26.48 13.41 12.57
C TYR A 356 -26.41 13.63 14.09
N ILE A 357 -25.18 13.77 14.58
CA ILE A 357 -24.86 14.04 15.97
C ILE A 357 -23.92 15.24 16.01
N ASP A 358 -24.29 16.26 16.77
CA ASP A 358 -23.46 17.44 17.01
C ASP A 358 -22.55 17.21 18.22
N MET A 359 -21.28 16.90 17.96
CA MET A 359 -20.32 16.58 19.01
C MET A 359 -19.98 17.79 19.89
N GLN A 360 -20.19 19.03 19.45
CA GLN A 360 -19.95 20.20 20.31
C GLN A 360 -21.03 20.39 21.37
N LYS A 361 -22.25 19.90 21.13
CA LYS A 361 -23.33 19.92 22.12
C LYS A 361 -23.16 18.84 23.19
N PHE A 362 -22.23 17.92 22.99
CA PHE A 362 -21.84 16.95 23.99
C PHE A 362 -20.81 17.56 24.96
N PRO A 363 -20.96 17.43 26.30
CA PRO A 363 -22.02 16.78 27.09
C PRO A 363 -23.07 17.79 27.63
N LEU A 364 -23.16 18.99 27.06
CA LEU A 364 -23.82 20.17 27.65
C LEU A 364 -25.34 20.05 27.90
N ARG A 365 -25.99 18.94 27.51
CA ARG A 365 -27.42 18.68 27.79
C ARG A 365 -27.58 18.00 29.15
N MET A 366 -27.54 18.82 30.22
CA MET A 366 -27.40 18.44 31.63
C MET A 366 -28.47 17.52 32.27
N LYS A 367 -29.42 16.93 31.54
CA LYS A 367 -30.48 16.10 32.16
C LYS A 367 -30.32 14.59 31.95
N ASP A 368 -29.93 14.16 30.75
CA ASP A 368 -30.06 12.73 30.40
C ASP A 368 -28.72 12.07 30.05
N ASN A 369 -27.61 12.83 30.00
CA ASN A 369 -26.29 12.32 29.57
C ASN A 369 -26.38 11.47 28.30
N ASP A 370 -27.22 11.84 27.33
CA ASP A 370 -27.40 11.13 26.05
C ASP A 370 -26.97 12.02 24.87
N LEU A 371 -26.41 11.41 23.83
CA LEU A 371 -26.14 12.10 22.57
C LEU A 371 -27.47 12.43 21.90
N LEU A 372 -27.56 13.67 21.40
CA LEU A 372 -28.69 14.09 20.57
C LEU A 372 -28.51 13.54 19.16
N VAL A 373 -29.13 12.40 18.90
CA VAL A 373 -29.23 11.79 17.57
C VAL A 373 -30.46 12.35 16.87
N THR A 374 -30.25 13.05 15.75
CA THR A 374 -31.35 13.68 15.00
C THR A 374 -31.41 13.12 13.59
N GLU A 375 -32.61 12.73 13.14
CA GLU A 375 -32.81 12.29 11.75
C GLU A 375 -32.72 13.51 10.82
N LEU A 376 -31.78 13.46 9.88
CA LEU A 376 -31.54 14.53 8.90
C LEU A 376 -32.38 14.30 7.64
N TYR A 377 -32.37 13.08 7.13
CA TYR A 377 -32.97 12.72 5.85
C TYR A 377 -33.30 11.23 5.82
N ARG A 378 -34.27 10.82 5.00
CA ARG A 378 -34.60 9.42 4.75
C ARG A 378 -34.67 9.14 3.26
N ASP A 379 -34.01 8.08 2.84
CA ASP A 379 -34.04 7.55 1.49
C ASP A 379 -35.48 7.28 1.04
N PRO A 380 -35.94 7.87 -0.08
CA PRO A 380 -37.29 7.65 -0.62
C PRO A 380 -37.67 6.19 -0.86
N SER A 381 -36.67 5.32 -1.06
CA SER A 381 -36.83 3.90 -1.31
C SER A 381 -36.58 3.05 -0.07
N HIS A 382 -36.29 3.67 1.08
CA HIS A 382 -35.89 3.01 2.33
C HIS A 382 -34.71 2.04 2.18
N ASP A 383 -33.86 2.28 1.18
CA ASP A 383 -32.71 1.43 0.87
C ASP A 383 -31.56 1.73 1.85
N PRO A 384 -30.93 0.71 2.48
CA PRO A 384 -29.78 0.89 3.36
C PRO A 384 -28.70 1.82 2.79
N ILE A 385 -28.22 2.76 3.62
CA ILE A 385 -27.21 3.75 3.21
C ILE A 385 -25.81 3.20 3.48
N THR A 386 -25.20 2.60 2.47
CA THR A 386 -23.94 1.85 2.57
C THR A 386 -22.69 2.70 2.37
N ALA A 387 -22.84 3.93 1.87
CA ALA A 387 -21.76 4.91 1.77
C ALA A 387 -22.31 6.32 1.90
N ILE A 388 -21.56 7.22 2.53
CA ILE A 388 -21.95 8.62 2.70
C ILE A 388 -20.70 9.51 2.63
N SER A 389 -20.84 10.69 2.03
CA SER A 389 -19.82 11.72 1.97
C SER A 389 -20.45 13.11 2.09
N VAL A 390 -19.92 13.94 2.98
CA VAL A 390 -20.35 15.31 3.19
C VAL A 390 -19.31 16.30 2.66
N TYR A 391 -19.76 17.29 1.90
CA TYR A 391 -18.95 18.41 1.44
C TYR A 391 -19.50 19.69 2.07
N LEU A 392 -18.67 20.38 2.84
CA LEU A 392 -19.00 21.68 3.43
C LEU A 392 -18.31 22.77 2.62
N THR A 393 -19.08 23.61 1.95
CA THR A 393 -18.50 24.77 1.25
C THR A 393 -17.83 25.71 2.28
N PRO A 394 -16.55 26.08 2.10
CA PRO A 394 -15.84 26.90 3.06
C PRO A 394 -16.52 28.26 3.28
N LYS A 395 -16.41 28.75 4.52
CA LYS A 395 -17.04 29.96 5.06
C LYS A 395 -16.80 31.19 4.16
N THR A 396 -17.71 31.48 3.24
CA THR A 396 -17.92 32.87 2.84
C THR A 396 -18.54 33.58 4.04
N SER A 397 -17.92 34.66 4.51
CA SER A 397 -18.30 35.47 5.69
C SER A 397 -19.71 36.08 5.68
N VAL A 398 -20.58 35.65 4.75
CA VAL A 398 -21.85 36.30 4.42
C VAL A 398 -23.02 35.31 4.29
N CYS A 399 -22.80 33.98 4.36
CA CYS A 399 -23.85 32.99 4.07
C CYS A 399 -23.72 31.79 5.04
N GLY A 400 -24.84 31.29 5.59
CA GLY A 400 -24.86 30.18 6.56
C GLY A 400 -24.21 28.88 6.06
N ASN A 401 -24.01 27.89 6.94
CA ASN A 401 -23.41 26.60 6.57
C ASN A 401 -24.34 25.83 5.62
N TRP A 402 -23.91 25.60 4.39
CA TRP A 402 -24.57 24.81 3.36
C TRP A 402 -24.08 23.38 3.53
N ILE A 403 -24.97 22.40 3.39
CA ILE A 403 -24.60 21.00 3.54
C ILE A 403 -24.93 20.29 2.23
N GLU A 404 -23.89 19.78 1.56
CA GLU A 404 -24.02 18.93 0.38
C GLU A 404 -23.62 17.52 0.79
N ILE A 405 -24.53 16.55 0.61
CA ILE A 405 -24.27 15.15 0.97
C ILE A 405 -24.49 14.29 -0.26
N ALA A 406 -23.49 13.48 -0.59
CA ALA A 406 -23.64 12.38 -1.52
C ALA A 406 -23.69 11.06 -0.74
N TYR A 407 -24.61 10.18 -1.09
CA TYR A 407 -24.70 8.86 -0.47
C TYR A 407 -24.99 7.77 -1.50
N GLY A 408 -24.54 6.57 -1.18
CA GLY A 408 -24.73 5.35 -1.95
C GLY A 408 -25.59 4.36 -1.19
N THR A 409 -26.35 3.56 -1.92
CA THR A 409 -27.28 2.60 -1.32
C THR A 409 -26.91 1.15 -1.65
N SER A 410 -27.54 0.22 -0.94
CA SER A 410 -27.30 -1.22 -1.12
C SER A 410 -27.75 -1.75 -2.48
N SER A 411 -28.72 -1.10 -3.14
CA SER A 411 -29.14 -1.43 -4.50
C SER A 411 -28.21 -0.90 -5.61
N GLY A 412 -27.17 -0.14 -5.28
CA GLY A 412 -26.27 0.44 -6.30
C GLY A 412 -26.67 1.85 -6.77
N THR A 413 -27.62 2.50 -6.09
CA THR A 413 -28.03 3.86 -6.39
C THR A 413 -27.10 4.87 -5.70
N VAL A 414 -26.73 5.95 -6.38
CA VAL A 414 -26.00 7.09 -5.80
C VAL A 414 -26.92 8.31 -5.84
N ARG A 415 -27.04 9.04 -4.74
CA ARG A 415 -27.90 10.22 -4.62
C ARG A 415 -27.12 11.39 -4.04
N VAL A 416 -27.51 12.59 -4.45
CA VAL A 416 -27.00 13.84 -3.89
C VAL A 416 -28.17 14.60 -3.29
N ILE A 417 -28.05 14.97 -2.02
CA ILE A 417 -28.98 15.84 -1.31
C ILE A 417 -28.28 17.14 -0.94
N VAL A 418 -29.03 18.24 -0.95
CA VAL A 418 -28.51 19.58 -0.65
C VAL A 418 -29.40 20.28 0.36
N GLN A 419 -28.79 21.05 1.25
CA GLN A 419 -29.49 21.95 2.15
C GLN A 419 -28.93 23.36 1.99
N HIS A 420 -29.77 24.26 1.46
CA HIS A 420 -29.40 25.67 1.25
C HIS A 420 -29.58 26.49 2.54
N PRO A 421 -28.76 27.55 2.76
CA PRO A 421 -28.86 28.43 3.93
C PRO A 421 -30.24 29.08 4.11
N GLU A 422 -30.94 29.36 3.01
CA GLU A 422 -32.29 29.95 3.01
C GLU A 422 -33.36 28.96 3.49
N THR A 423 -33.02 27.67 3.53
CA THR A 423 -33.91 26.56 3.95
C THR A 423 -33.48 25.95 5.29
N VAL A 424 -32.65 26.63 6.07
CA VAL A 424 -32.20 26.15 7.40
C VAL A 424 -33.43 25.94 8.29
N GLY A 425 -33.71 24.69 8.65
CA GLY A 425 -34.91 24.26 9.38
C GLY A 425 -35.81 23.30 8.60
N HIS A 426 -35.66 23.24 7.27
CA HIS A 426 -36.26 22.20 6.43
C HIS A 426 -35.28 21.03 6.22
N SER A 427 -35.81 19.83 5.99
CA SER A 427 -35.01 18.66 5.63
C SER A 427 -34.26 18.91 4.31
N PRO A 428 -33.04 18.38 4.14
CA PRO A 428 -32.33 18.44 2.86
C PRO A 428 -33.19 17.91 1.71
N GLN A 429 -33.01 18.49 0.53
CA GLN A 429 -33.76 18.11 -0.66
C GLN A 429 -32.94 17.19 -1.56
N LEU A 430 -33.62 16.22 -2.18
CA LEU A 430 -33.02 15.36 -3.21
C LEU A 430 -32.71 16.19 -4.45
N PHE A 431 -31.41 16.32 -4.75
CA PHE A 431 -30.92 17.09 -5.87
C PHE A 431 -30.79 16.24 -7.14
N GLN A 432 -30.19 15.05 -7.01
CA GLN A 432 -29.95 14.15 -8.14
C GLN A 432 -29.91 12.69 -7.71
N THR A 433 -30.36 11.79 -8.60
CA THR A 433 -30.23 10.34 -8.46
C THR A 433 -29.49 9.75 -9.66
N PHE A 434 -28.55 8.85 -9.40
CA PHE A 434 -27.77 8.10 -10.39
C PHE A 434 -27.97 6.61 -10.16
N THR A 435 -28.57 5.92 -11.12
CA THR A 435 -28.80 4.46 -11.09
C THR A 435 -27.79 3.78 -11.99
N VAL A 436 -26.55 3.71 -11.54
CA VAL A 436 -25.41 3.35 -12.41
C VAL A 436 -24.70 2.07 -12.04
N HIS A 437 -24.78 1.63 -10.79
CA HIS A 437 -24.19 0.37 -10.35
C HIS A 437 -25.28 -0.69 -10.26
N GLN A 438 -24.90 -1.94 -10.55
CA GLN A 438 -25.79 -3.10 -10.38
C GLN A 438 -25.59 -3.78 -9.01
N SER A 439 -24.59 -3.32 -8.26
CA SER A 439 -24.15 -3.87 -6.98
C SER A 439 -24.05 -2.76 -5.94
N SER A 440 -24.09 -3.13 -4.66
CA SER A 440 -24.06 -2.21 -3.52
C SER A 440 -22.93 -1.19 -3.60
N VAL A 441 -23.23 0.08 -3.32
CA VAL A 441 -22.23 1.15 -3.30
C VAL A 441 -21.44 1.07 -2.00
N THR A 442 -20.13 0.84 -2.08
CA THR A 442 -19.25 0.69 -0.92
C THR A 442 -18.58 1.99 -0.51
N LYS A 443 -18.38 2.92 -1.46
CA LYS A 443 -17.78 4.23 -1.20
C LYS A 443 -18.40 5.30 -2.08
N VAL A 444 -18.56 6.49 -1.52
CA VAL A 444 -18.93 7.71 -2.22
C VAL A 444 -18.01 8.82 -1.72
N THR A 445 -17.60 9.71 -2.60
CA THR A 445 -16.81 10.88 -2.24
C THR A 445 -17.28 12.07 -3.06
N LEU A 446 -17.66 13.14 -2.37
CA LEU A 446 -18.04 14.41 -2.98
C LEU A 446 -16.91 15.42 -2.76
N SER A 447 -16.33 15.89 -3.86
CA SER A 447 -15.23 16.86 -3.88
C SER A 447 -15.69 18.17 -4.55
N GLU A 448 -14.81 19.19 -4.58
CA GLU A 448 -15.08 20.47 -5.25
C GLU A 448 -15.37 20.29 -6.76
N LYS A 449 -14.81 19.25 -7.38
CA LYS A 449 -14.87 19.06 -8.85
C LYS A 449 -15.52 17.76 -9.27
N PHE A 450 -15.59 16.77 -8.40
CA PHE A 450 -16.02 15.43 -8.76
C PHE A 450 -16.94 14.80 -7.72
N LEU A 451 -17.87 14.00 -8.22
CA LEU A 451 -18.56 12.97 -7.45
C LEU A 451 -17.94 11.65 -7.87
N VAL A 452 -17.44 10.87 -6.92
CA VAL A 452 -16.88 9.54 -7.15
C VAL A 452 -17.72 8.53 -6.39
N SER A 453 -18.02 7.40 -7.03
CA SER A 453 -18.69 6.27 -6.41
C SER A 453 -17.97 4.97 -6.74
N VAL A 454 -17.98 4.03 -5.80
CA VAL A 454 -17.40 2.69 -5.96
C VAL A 454 -18.43 1.67 -5.53
N CYS A 455 -18.66 0.63 -6.34
CA CYS A 455 -19.52 -0.49 -5.95
C CYS A 455 -18.73 -1.75 -5.60
N SER A 456 -19.37 -2.67 -4.89
CA SER A 456 -18.76 -3.91 -4.39
C SER A 456 -18.32 -4.87 -5.50
N GLU A 457 -18.87 -4.72 -6.70
CA GLU A 457 -18.53 -5.56 -7.84
C GLU A 457 -17.23 -5.05 -8.48
N TYR A 458 -16.15 -5.79 -8.25
CA TYR A 458 -14.80 -5.50 -8.76
C TYR A 458 -14.24 -4.12 -8.38
N ASN A 459 -14.76 -3.50 -7.32
CA ASN A 459 -14.50 -2.11 -6.96
C ASN A 459 -14.67 -1.19 -8.19
N HIS A 460 -15.80 -1.33 -8.91
CA HIS A 460 -16.07 -0.53 -10.10
C HIS A 460 -16.32 0.93 -9.70
N VAL A 461 -15.45 1.80 -10.19
CA VAL A 461 -15.46 3.24 -9.96
C VAL A 461 -16.20 3.95 -11.09
N ARG A 462 -17.07 4.89 -10.72
CA ARG A 462 -17.65 5.88 -11.63
C ARG A 462 -17.44 7.27 -11.08
N THR A 463 -17.07 8.18 -11.96
CA THR A 463 -16.78 9.57 -11.62
C THR A 463 -17.62 10.51 -12.48
N TRP A 464 -18.22 11.53 -11.87
CA TRP A 464 -18.94 12.61 -12.54
C TRP A 464 -18.28 13.94 -12.25
N SER A 465 -18.28 14.85 -13.21
CA SER A 465 -17.88 16.24 -12.96
C SER A 465 -19.02 16.98 -12.29
N VAL A 466 -18.70 17.68 -11.21
CA VAL A 466 -19.60 18.53 -10.44
C VAL A 466 -19.25 19.98 -10.74
N THR A 467 -20.22 20.77 -11.18
CA THR A 467 -20.02 22.20 -11.43
C THR A 467 -20.76 23.04 -10.39
N ARG A 468 -20.07 24.03 -9.87
CA ARG A 468 -20.60 24.91 -8.82
C ARG A 468 -20.77 26.34 -9.32
N PHE A 469 -21.90 26.96 -9.00
CA PHE A 469 -22.16 28.37 -9.22
C PHE A 469 -22.18 29.07 -7.87
N ARG A 470 -21.30 30.07 -7.70
CA ARG A 470 -21.13 30.79 -6.42
C ARG A 470 -20.88 29.86 -5.22
N GLY A 471 -20.17 28.75 -5.44
CA GLY A 471 -19.83 27.77 -4.40
C GLY A 471 -20.91 26.71 -4.12
N MET A 472 -22.05 26.73 -4.82
CA MET A 472 -23.09 25.71 -4.72
C MET A 472 -23.10 24.77 -5.91
N ILE A 473 -23.40 23.49 -5.70
CA ILE A 473 -23.88 22.64 -6.79
C ILE A 473 -25.16 23.27 -7.35
N SER A 474 -25.08 23.76 -8.57
CA SER A 474 -26.14 24.58 -9.19
C SER A 474 -26.71 23.95 -10.44
N THR A 475 -25.98 23.03 -11.05
CA THR A 475 -26.45 22.21 -12.15
C THR A 475 -26.42 20.77 -11.71
N GLN A 476 -27.41 19.99 -12.13
CA GLN A 476 -27.38 18.54 -11.98
C GLN A 476 -26.11 18.05 -12.69
N PRO A 477 -25.21 17.31 -12.00
CA PRO A 477 -24.11 16.67 -12.68
C PRO A 477 -24.68 15.84 -13.84
N GLY A 478 -23.98 15.84 -14.98
CA GLY A 478 -24.45 15.11 -16.16
C GLY A 478 -24.78 13.66 -15.79
N SER A 479 -25.84 13.09 -16.36
CA SER A 479 -26.27 11.72 -16.05
C SER A 479 -25.21 10.67 -16.41
N THR A 480 -24.34 10.98 -17.38
CA THR A 480 -23.23 10.15 -17.82
C THR A 480 -21.95 10.42 -17.02
N PRO A 481 -21.28 9.40 -16.46
CA PRO A 481 -20.00 9.58 -15.80
C PRO A 481 -18.90 9.98 -16.80
N VAL A 482 -17.96 10.82 -16.36
CA VAL A 482 -16.77 11.20 -17.13
C VAL A 482 -15.69 10.11 -17.13
N ALA A 483 -15.74 9.18 -16.17
CA ALA A 483 -14.84 8.04 -16.11
C ALA A 483 -15.53 6.80 -15.52
N SER A 484 -15.09 5.62 -15.99
CA SER A 484 -15.56 4.32 -15.54
C SER A 484 -14.40 3.32 -15.61
N PHE A 485 -13.95 2.81 -14.47
CA PHE A 485 -12.81 1.89 -14.39
C PHE A 485 -12.86 1.02 -13.12
N LYS A 486 -12.10 -0.08 -13.09
CA LYS A 486 -12.05 -1.00 -11.95
C LYS A 486 -10.75 -0.83 -11.14
N ILE A 487 -10.85 -0.97 -9.82
CA ILE A 487 -9.71 -1.10 -8.90
C ILE A 487 -9.64 -2.56 -8.43
N LEU A 488 -9.05 -3.41 -9.29
CA LEU A 488 -8.92 -4.83 -8.99
C LEU A 488 -8.02 -5.03 -7.77
N SER A 489 -8.53 -5.77 -6.78
CA SER A 489 -7.78 -6.25 -5.62
C SER A 489 -8.23 -7.67 -5.31
N LEU A 490 -7.29 -8.60 -5.30
CA LEU A 490 -7.50 -9.99 -4.94
C LEU A 490 -7.20 -10.12 -3.44
N GLU A 491 -8.24 -10.25 -2.64
CA GLU A 491 -8.13 -10.48 -1.20
C GLU A 491 -7.84 -11.95 -0.85
N GLU A 492 -7.12 -12.16 0.25
CA GLU A 492 -6.77 -13.46 0.82
C GLU A 492 -7.93 -14.08 1.61
N MET A 493 -7.98 -15.42 1.72
CA MET A 493 -9.07 -16.16 2.34
C MET A 493 -9.19 -15.95 3.87
N GLU A 494 -8.09 -15.62 4.56
CA GLU A 494 -8.04 -15.39 6.01
C GLU A 494 -7.64 -13.94 6.34
N THR A 495 -8.55 -12.99 6.15
CA THR A 495 -8.29 -11.60 6.54
C THR A 495 -8.40 -11.45 8.05
N THR A 496 -7.28 -11.26 8.74
CA THR A 496 -7.29 -10.66 10.09
C THR A 496 -8.12 -9.38 10.04
N ALA A 497 -8.93 -9.13 11.06
CA ALA A 497 -9.78 -7.95 11.21
C ALA A 497 -9.17 -6.60 10.77
N GLY A 498 -7.86 -6.41 11.00
CA GLY A 498 -7.13 -5.20 10.63
C GLY A 498 -6.69 -5.09 9.15
N TYR A 499 -6.76 -6.17 8.37
CA TYR A 499 -6.24 -6.21 6.99
C TYR A 499 -6.93 -5.18 6.08
N ALA A 500 -8.26 -5.13 6.09
CA ALA A 500 -9.04 -4.19 5.29
C ALA A 500 -8.75 -2.72 5.66
N VAL A 501 -8.47 -2.46 6.95
CA VAL A 501 -8.15 -1.12 7.45
C VAL A 501 -6.76 -0.67 6.97
N GLY A 502 -5.79 -1.59 6.94
CA GLY A 502 -4.43 -1.34 6.48
C GLY A 502 -4.27 -1.29 4.97
N ASN A 503 -5.23 -1.81 4.20
CA ASN A 503 -5.18 -1.90 2.73
C ASN A 503 -6.37 -1.18 2.06
N ASP A 504 -6.94 -0.17 2.72
CA ASP A 504 -8.01 0.63 2.14
C ASP A 504 -7.55 1.31 0.84
N PHE A 505 -8.22 1.10 -0.28
CA PHE A 505 -7.75 1.56 -1.59
C PHE A 505 -8.08 3.03 -1.90
N GLY A 506 -8.82 3.74 -1.03
CA GLY A 506 -9.15 5.17 -1.19
C GLY A 506 -10.60 5.42 -1.63
N PRO A 507 -10.93 6.58 -2.23
CA PRO A 507 -10.01 7.61 -2.70
C PRO A 507 -9.39 8.42 -1.56
N PHE A 508 -8.13 8.83 -1.73
CA PHE A 508 -7.35 9.61 -0.77
C PHE A 508 -7.02 10.99 -1.30
N GLY A 509 -7.01 11.98 -0.41
CA GLY A 509 -6.73 13.39 -0.71
C GLY A 509 -7.85 14.30 -0.24
N GLU A 510 -7.51 15.55 0.03
CA GLU A 510 -8.47 16.58 0.43
C GLU A 510 -9.57 16.78 -0.63
N GLN A 511 -10.74 17.25 -0.19
CA GLN A 511 -11.91 17.42 -1.07
C GLN A 511 -11.72 18.53 -2.12
N ASP A 512 -10.76 19.44 -1.92
CA ASP A 512 -10.46 20.53 -2.85
C ASP A 512 -9.26 20.23 -3.78
N ASP A 513 -8.61 19.05 -3.62
CA ASP A 513 -7.44 18.64 -4.42
C ASP A 513 -7.70 17.36 -5.24
N GLU A 514 -6.73 16.94 -6.05
CA GLU A 514 -6.79 15.70 -6.81
C GLU A 514 -6.72 14.49 -5.90
N GLN A 515 -7.79 13.70 -5.91
CA GLN A 515 -7.84 12.45 -5.14
C GLN A 515 -7.28 11.26 -5.94
N VAL A 516 -6.73 10.29 -5.23
CA VAL A 516 -6.11 9.09 -5.80
C VAL A 516 -6.60 7.80 -5.16
N PHE A 517 -6.60 6.72 -5.92
CA PHE A 517 -6.72 5.36 -5.45
C PHE A 517 -5.34 4.69 -5.37
N VAL A 518 -5.18 3.81 -4.39
CA VAL A 518 -4.04 2.90 -4.27
C VAL A 518 -4.51 1.51 -4.64
N GLN A 519 -4.03 0.99 -5.76
CA GLN A 519 -4.41 -0.34 -6.23
C GLN A 519 -3.32 -1.35 -5.87
N LYS A 520 -3.66 -2.24 -4.94
CA LYS A 520 -2.91 -3.44 -4.59
C LYS A 520 -3.60 -4.66 -5.18
N VAL A 521 -2.99 -5.26 -6.20
CA VAL A 521 -3.63 -6.30 -7.02
C VAL A 521 -3.68 -7.64 -6.31
N VAL A 522 -2.59 -8.05 -5.64
CA VAL A 522 -2.49 -9.30 -4.88
C VAL A 522 -2.01 -9.01 -3.44
N PRO A 523 -2.32 -9.88 -2.44
CA PRO A 523 -1.99 -9.63 -1.04
C PRO A 523 -0.48 -9.59 -0.77
N GLU A 524 0.26 -10.48 -1.42
CA GLU A 524 1.72 -10.64 -1.30
C GLU A 524 2.40 -10.01 -2.52
N THR A 525 2.53 -8.69 -2.50
CA THR A 525 3.23 -7.94 -3.55
C THR A 525 4.12 -6.87 -2.94
N SER A 526 5.24 -6.60 -3.61
CA SER A 526 6.10 -5.45 -3.36
C SER A 526 5.70 -4.22 -4.17
N GLU A 527 4.58 -4.27 -4.92
CA GLU A 527 4.20 -3.23 -5.88
C GLU A 527 2.79 -2.66 -5.62
N LEU A 528 2.64 -1.34 -5.78
CA LEU A 528 1.36 -0.62 -5.73
C LEU A 528 1.20 0.28 -6.94
N PHE A 529 -0.03 0.37 -7.47
CA PHE A 529 -0.36 1.29 -8.57
C PHE A 529 -1.15 2.48 -8.02
N ILE A 530 -0.65 3.69 -8.21
CA ILE A 530 -1.35 4.91 -7.80
C ILE A 530 -2.12 5.47 -8.98
N ARG A 531 -3.44 5.69 -8.82
CA ARG A 531 -4.35 6.04 -9.91
C ARG A 531 -5.21 7.24 -9.55
N LEU A 532 -5.43 8.16 -10.48
CA LEU A 532 -6.31 9.32 -10.27
C LEU A 532 -7.77 8.88 -10.08
N ALA A 533 -8.46 9.42 -9.10
CA ALA A 533 -9.89 9.16 -8.90
C ALA A 533 -10.77 9.82 -9.98
N SER A 534 -10.28 10.91 -10.59
CA SER A 534 -11.00 11.67 -11.61
C SER A 534 -11.21 10.90 -12.92
N ASN A 535 -10.20 10.14 -13.35
CA ASN A 535 -10.18 9.49 -14.67
C ASN A 535 -9.57 8.07 -14.68
N GLY A 536 -9.06 7.60 -13.54
CA GLY A 536 -8.46 6.28 -13.41
C GLY A 536 -7.06 6.14 -13.98
N LYS A 537 -6.44 7.20 -14.53
CA LYS A 537 -5.08 7.18 -15.10
C LYS A 537 -4.03 6.90 -14.03
N ARG A 538 -2.94 6.24 -14.44
CA ARG A 538 -1.80 5.93 -13.58
C ARG A 538 -1.01 7.22 -13.30
N VAL A 539 -0.72 7.46 -12.03
CA VAL A 539 0.17 8.54 -11.58
C VAL A 539 1.60 8.00 -11.50
N CYS A 540 1.79 6.90 -10.77
CA CYS A 540 3.07 6.22 -10.63
C CYS A 540 2.87 4.75 -10.19
N VAL A 541 3.95 3.98 -10.25
CA VAL A 541 4.07 2.65 -9.64
C VAL A 541 5.05 2.77 -8.49
N ILE A 542 4.66 2.27 -7.31
CA ILE A 542 5.50 2.25 -6.12
C ILE A 542 5.99 0.81 -5.93
N ARG A 543 7.30 0.62 -5.86
CA ARG A 543 7.95 -0.69 -5.67
C ARG A 543 8.77 -0.64 -4.38
N ALA A 544 8.56 -1.57 -3.47
CA ALA A 544 9.34 -1.66 -2.23
C ALA A 544 10.84 -1.65 -2.55
N VAL A 545 11.61 -0.75 -1.91
CA VAL A 545 13.04 -0.55 -2.22
C VAL A 545 13.88 -1.80 -1.94
N ASP A 546 13.51 -2.55 -0.92
CA ASP A 546 14.14 -3.80 -0.49
C ASP A 546 13.45 -5.05 -1.07
N GLY A 547 12.48 -4.88 -1.96
CA GLY A 547 11.70 -5.97 -2.55
C GLY A 547 10.76 -6.68 -1.57
N THR A 548 10.58 -6.17 -0.34
CA THR A 548 9.72 -6.81 0.65
C THR A 548 8.24 -6.63 0.34
N THR A 549 7.40 -7.55 0.84
CA THR A 549 5.96 -7.46 0.69
C THR A 549 5.43 -6.22 1.39
N ILE A 550 4.68 -5.40 0.66
CA ILE A 550 3.90 -4.29 1.23
C ILE A 550 2.64 -4.86 1.87
N THR A 551 2.53 -4.76 3.19
CA THR A 551 1.45 -5.36 3.98
C THR A 551 0.34 -4.38 4.35
N SER A 552 0.65 -3.09 4.39
CA SER A 552 -0.31 -2.01 4.63
C SER A 552 0.19 -0.70 4.03
N PHE A 553 -0.70 0.26 3.83
CA PHE A 553 -0.33 1.58 3.33
C PHE A 553 -1.27 2.68 3.84
N CYS A 554 -0.80 3.92 3.85
CA CYS A 554 -1.56 5.10 4.23
C CYS A 554 -1.08 6.31 3.44
N ILE A 555 -2.01 7.02 2.79
CA ILE A 555 -1.73 8.33 2.20
C ILE A 555 -2.09 9.39 3.23
N HIS A 556 -1.18 10.35 3.45
CA HIS A 556 -1.40 11.43 4.40
C HIS A 556 -0.75 12.73 3.93
N GLU A 557 -1.45 13.84 4.17
CA GLU A 557 -0.96 15.18 3.88
C GLU A 557 -0.29 15.77 5.12
N CYS A 558 1.02 15.99 5.01
CA CYS A 558 1.79 16.72 6.00
C CYS A 558 1.73 18.20 5.65
N GLU A 559 1.13 19.00 6.53
CA GLU A 559 1.29 20.46 6.51
C GLU A 559 2.80 20.77 6.46
N GLY A 560 3.22 21.65 5.54
CA GLY A 560 4.63 21.98 5.38
C GLY A 560 5.20 22.66 6.63
N SER A 561 6.53 22.76 6.73
CA SER A 561 7.18 23.49 7.83
C SER A 561 6.56 24.88 7.99
N SER A 562 6.45 25.38 9.22
CA SER A 562 5.90 26.71 9.55
C SER A 562 6.63 27.90 8.88
N ARG A 563 7.68 27.62 8.10
CA ARG A 563 8.36 28.57 7.21
C ARG A 563 7.39 29.08 6.15
N MET A 564 7.29 30.41 6.06
CA MET A 564 6.49 31.14 5.08
C MET A 564 6.69 30.56 3.67
N GLY A 565 5.61 30.10 3.03
CA GLY A 565 5.61 29.61 1.64
C GLY A 565 5.86 28.11 1.45
N SER A 566 5.97 27.30 2.50
CA SER A 566 6.01 25.85 2.35
C SER A 566 4.64 25.31 1.87
N ARG A 567 4.64 24.51 0.80
CA ARG A 567 3.44 23.82 0.35
C ARG A 567 3.26 22.54 1.17
N PRO A 568 2.02 22.17 1.55
CA PRO A 568 1.77 20.86 2.14
C PRO A 568 2.26 19.76 1.18
N ARG A 569 2.84 18.70 1.75
CA ARG A 569 3.31 17.54 0.99
C ARG A 569 2.45 16.32 1.33
N ARG A 570 2.05 15.61 0.29
CA ARG A 570 1.34 14.35 0.38
C ARG A 570 2.36 13.22 0.34
N PHE A 571 2.36 12.40 1.38
CA PHE A 571 3.19 11.21 1.47
C PHE A 571 2.35 9.96 1.35
N LEU A 572 2.89 8.95 0.67
CA LEU A 572 2.44 7.58 0.81
C LEU A 572 3.39 6.86 1.76
N PHE A 573 2.83 6.28 2.81
CA PHE A 573 3.52 5.40 3.74
C PHE A 573 3.19 3.96 3.39
N THR A 574 4.19 3.11 3.24
CA THR A 574 4.02 1.67 3.01
C THR A 574 4.68 0.90 4.15
N GLY A 575 3.93 0.04 4.80
CA GLY A 575 4.39 -0.88 5.84
C GLY A 575 4.68 -2.24 5.24
N HIS A 576 5.72 -2.90 5.74
CA HIS A 576 6.27 -4.09 5.12
C HIS A 576 6.23 -5.31 6.04
N SER A 577 6.38 -6.50 5.44
CA SER A 577 6.41 -7.78 6.18
C SER A 577 7.59 -7.88 7.15
N ASN A 578 8.71 -7.23 6.85
CA ASN A 578 9.89 -7.14 7.72
C ASN A 578 9.75 -6.12 8.87
N GLY A 579 8.60 -5.46 8.99
CA GLY A 579 8.32 -4.47 10.03
C GLY A 579 8.85 -3.06 9.77
N THR A 580 9.45 -2.81 8.62
CA THR A 580 9.89 -1.47 8.21
C THR A 580 8.72 -0.63 7.69
N LEU A 581 8.90 0.69 7.76
CA LEU A 581 8.04 1.67 7.10
C LEU A 581 8.84 2.40 6.02
N GLN A 582 8.38 2.37 4.78
CA GLN A 582 8.96 3.15 3.68
C GLN A 582 8.05 4.34 3.35
N MET A 583 8.67 5.46 2.97
CA MET A 583 8.01 6.74 2.71
C MET A 583 8.22 7.19 1.27
N TRP A 584 7.16 7.66 0.62
CA TRP A 584 7.15 8.06 -0.78
C TRP A 584 6.53 9.44 -0.95
N ASP A 585 7.18 10.33 -1.70
CA ASP A 585 6.70 11.68 -2.01
C ASP A 585 5.70 11.65 -3.17
N LEU A 586 4.42 11.64 -2.83
CA LEU A 586 3.34 11.58 -3.80
C LEU A 586 3.04 12.96 -4.43
N THR A 587 3.36 14.07 -3.75
CA THR A 587 3.24 15.41 -4.33
C THR A 587 4.13 15.54 -5.57
N THR A 588 5.37 15.07 -5.48
CA THR A 588 6.30 15.10 -6.62
C THR A 588 5.75 14.25 -7.78
N ALA A 589 5.21 13.06 -7.50
CA ALA A 589 4.62 12.19 -8.52
C ALA A 589 3.39 12.83 -9.22
N LEU A 590 2.51 13.49 -8.45
CA LEU A 590 1.35 14.19 -9.00
C LEU A 590 1.75 15.39 -9.87
N ASP A 591 2.76 16.15 -9.45
CA ASP A 591 3.28 17.28 -10.21
C ASP A 591 3.94 16.83 -11.53
N LEU A 592 4.65 15.71 -11.53
CA LEU A 592 5.21 15.10 -12.75
C LEU A 592 4.10 14.63 -13.69
N SER A 593 3.07 13.97 -13.16
CA SER A 593 1.92 13.50 -13.93
C SER A 593 1.18 14.65 -14.63
N LYS A 594 1.01 15.80 -13.95
CA LYS A 594 0.39 17.01 -14.52
C LYS A 594 1.18 17.63 -15.66
N LYS A 595 2.51 17.49 -15.66
CA LYS A 595 3.39 18.03 -16.71
C LYS A 595 3.41 17.19 -17.98
N GLY A 596 2.76 16.03 -17.98
CA GLY A 596 2.67 15.17 -19.17
C GLY A 596 4.00 14.52 -19.55
N GLU A 597 4.97 14.46 -18.63
CA GLU A 597 6.15 13.63 -18.84
C GLU A 597 5.75 12.15 -18.84
N PRO A 598 6.26 11.35 -19.79
CA PRO A 598 5.78 9.99 -19.99
C PRO A 598 6.29 9.09 -18.86
N VAL A 599 5.47 8.90 -17.83
CA VAL A 599 5.51 7.64 -17.09
C VAL A 599 4.89 6.60 -18.03
N GLU A 600 5.65 5.57 -18.39
CA GLU A 600 5.32 4.63 -19.45
C GLU A 600 3.83 4.19 -19.50
N GLN A 601 3.22 4.49 -20.66
CA GLN A 601 2.04 3.89 -21.27
C GLN A 601 0.64 4.02 -20.60
N THR A 602 -0.32 4.24 -21.50
CA THR A 602 -1.62 4.88 -21.34
C THR A 602 -2.76 3.92 -20.99
N SER A 603 -2.62 3.15 -19.91
CA SER A 603 -3.76 2.48 -19.27
C SER A 603 -3.58 2.51 -17.76
N GLY A 604 -4.58 3.02 -17.04
CA GLY A 604 -4.37 3.41 -15.66
C GLY A 604 -4.04 2.28 -14.67
N GLY A 605 -4.70 1.14 -14.79
CA GLY A 605 -4.41 -0.06 -13.99
C GLY A 605 -3.23 -0.86 -14.55
N PRO A 606 -2.88 -2.00 -13.95
CA PRO A 606 -1.89 -2.91 -14.52
C PRO A 606 -2.28 -3.25 -15.96
N THR A 607 -1.31 -3.19 -16.88
CA THR A 607 -1.43 -3.72 -18.23
C THR A 607 -1.67 -5.23 -18.17
N ALA A 608 -2.19 -5.83 -19.24
CA ALA A 608 -2.40 -7.29 -19.28
C ALA A 608 -1.13 -8.07 -18.94
N ARG A 609 0.04 -7.58 -19.37
CA ARG A 609 1.36 -8.18 -19.11
C ARG A 609 1.80 -8.03 -17.66
N GLU A 610 1.64 -6.84 -17.08
CA GLU A 610 1.91 -6.63 -15.64
C GLU A 610 0.98 -7.49 -14.79
N LEU A 611 -0.31 -7.58 -15.15
CA LEU A 611 -1.27 -8.40 -14.43
C LEU A 611 -0.86 -9.88 -14.48
N LEU A 612 -0.50 -10.41 -15.64
CA LEU A 612 -0.01 -11.79 -15.75
C LEU A 612 1.24 -12.03 -14.88
N ARG A 613 2.23 -11.13 -14.93
CA ARG A 613 3.44 -11.24 -14.08
C ARG A 613 3.12 -11.22 -12.58
N ILE A 614 2.15 -10.41 -12.15
CA ILE A 614 1.73 -10.34 -10.76
C ILE A 614 0.94 -11.59 -10.37
N LEU A 615 0.13 -12.12 -11.29
CA LEU A 615 -0.66 -13.33 -11.06
C LEU A 615 0.18 -14.62 -11.07
N ASP A 616 1.30 -14.67 -11.82
CA ASP A 616 2.24 -15.80 -11.80
C ASP A 616 2.86 -16.02 -10.41
N GLN A 617 2.88 -14.98 -9.56
CA GLN A 617 3.33 -15.06 -8.17
C GLN A 617 2.28 -15.69 -7.23
N CYS A 618 1.06 -15.95 -7.72
CA CYS A 618 -0.04 -16.52 -6.96
C CYS A 618 -0.39 -17.93 -7.44
N ASP A 619 -0.55 -18.88 -6.51
CA ASP A 619 -1.11 -20.19 -6.82
C ASP A 619 -2.61 -20.07 -7.13
N LEU A 620 -2.95 -19.93 -8.41
CA LEU A 620 -4.34 -19.83 -8.89
C LEU A 620 -5.05 -21.20 -8.97
N CYS A 621 -4.31 -22.30 -8.82
CA CYS A 621 -4.83 -23.65 -9.01
C CYS A 621 -5.52 -24.20 -7.74
N HIS A 622 -6.80 -24.57 -7.85
CA HIS A 622 -7.51 -25.37 -6.86
C HIS A 622 -7.47 -26.90 -7.13
N SER A 623 -6.71 -27.36 -8.13
CA SER A 623 -6.70 -28.76 -8.54
C SER A 623 -5.58 -29.56 -7.87
N HIS A 624 -5.88 -30.25 -6.76
CA HIS A 624 -5.19 -31.50 -6.47
C HIS A 624 -5.67 -32.55 -7.49
N CYS A 625 -4.97 -32.70 -8.60
CA CYS A 625 -5.00 -33.97 -9.33
C CYS A 625 -4.18 -34.96 -8.50
N SER A 626 -4.86 -35.88 -7.81
CA SER A 626 -4.25 -36.95 -7.01
C SER A 626 -3.56 -38.00 -7.89
N THR A 627 -2.48 -37.63 -8.57
CA THR A 627 -1.54 -38.58 -9.19
C THR A 627 -0.14 -37.98 -9.18
N PRO A 628 0.85 -38.58 -8.49
CA PRO A 628 2.21 -38.08 -8.49
C PRO A 628 2.91 -38.50 -9.79
N CYS A 629 3.07 -37.57 -10.74
CA CYS A 629 4.06 -37.72 -11.80
C CYS A 629 5.34 -36.98 -11.37
N ILE A 630 6.39 -37.76 -11.18
CA ILE A 630 7.73 -37.34 -10.75
C ILE A 630 8.33 -36.43 -11.82
N SER A 631 8.55 -35.15 -11.49
CA SER A 631 9.53 -34.29 -12.16
C SER A 631 10.35 -33.55 -11.10
N PRO A 632 11.69 -33.55 -11.18
CA PRO A 632 12.52 -32.95 -10.14
C PRO A 632 12.71 -31.45 -10.43
N SER A 633 12.01 -30.60 -9.68
CA SER A 633 12.35 -29.19 -9.54
C SER A 633 12.29 -28.82 -8.06
N PRO A 634 13.42 -28.45 -7.42
CA PRO A 634 13.43 -28.01 -6.04
C PRO A 634 13.09 -26.52 -6.00
N SER A 635 11.81 -26.18 -5.97
CA SER A 635 11.36 -24.86 -5.52
C SER A 635 10.93 -24.97 -4.06
N LEU A 636 11.47 -24.10 -3.21
CA LEU A 636 11.17 -24.03 -1.78
C LEU A 636 9.66 -24.00 -1.55
N ALA A 637 9.13 -25.04 -0.92
CA ALA A 637 7.76 -25.09 -0.44
C ALA A 637 7.61 -24.19 0.80
N GLY A 638 7.12 -22.97 0.60
CA GLY A 638 6.33 -22.25 1.61
C GLY A 638 4.86 -22.67 1.51
N PRO A 639 4.02 -22.47 2.54
CA PRO A 639 2.60 -22.78 2.45
C PRO A 639 1.93 -21.85 1.42
N ALA A 640 1.38 -22.43 0.35
CA ALA A 640 0.61 -21.72 -0.66
C ALA A 640 -0.66 -21.10 -0.04
N LEU A 641 -0.78 -19.76 -0.09
CA LEU A 641 -1.91 -19.02 0.48
C LEU A 641 -3.09 -18.98 -0.49
N ARG A 642 -4.30 -19.32 0.00
CA ARG A 642 -5.52 -19.41 -0.81
C ARG A 642 -6.17 -18.03 -0.97
N ILE A 643 -6.49 -17.65 -2.20
CA ILE A 643 -7.29 -16.45 -2.53
C ILE A 643 -8.78 -16.71 -2.24
N LYS A 644 -9.56 -15.67 -1.89
CA LYS A 644 -11.01 -15.81 -1.64
C LYS A 644 -11.74 -16.52 -2.79
N PRO A 645 -12.73 -17.39 -2.51
CA PRO A 645 -13.52 -18.09 -3.52
C PRO A 645 -14.21 -17.17 -4.55
N SER A 646 -14.62 -15.96 -4.14
CA SER A 646 -15.18 -14.94 -5.04
C SER A 646 -14.18 -14.48 -6.10
N ASN A 647 -12.89 -14.42 -5.76
CA ASN A 647 -11.83 -14.04 -6.67
C ASN A 647 -11.48 -15.18 -7.63
N VAL A 648 -11.60 -16.44 -7.17
CA VAL A 648 -11.45 -17.62 -8.04
C VAL A 648 -12.62 -17.72 -9.02
N ALA A 649 -13.85 -17.49 -8.56
CA ALA A 649 -15.02 -17.40 -9.44
C ALA A 649 -14.89 -16.26 -10.46
N PHE A 650 -14.29 -15.13 -10.07
CA PHE A 650 -13.96 -14.04 -10.99
C PHE A 650 -13.01 -14.48 -12.11
N LEU A 651 -11.93 -15.20 -11.77
CA LEU A 651 -10.97 -15.70 -12.77
C LEU A 651 -11.61 -16.74 -13.71
N ASN A 652 -12.49 -17.60 -13.18
CA ASN A 652 -13.13 -18.65 -13.96
C ASN A 652 -14.25 -18.13 -14.88
N ASN A 653 -14.98 -17.08 -14.49
CA ASN A 653 -16.07 -16.52 -15.28
C ASN A 653 -15.62 -15.78 -16.56
N GLN A 654 -14.31 -15.60 -16.81
CA GLN A 654 -13.80 -15.06 -18.07
C GLN A 654 -13.61 -16.11 -19.18
N VAL A 655 -13.77 -17.41 -18.89
CA VAL A 655 -13.56 -18.48 -19.88
C VAL A 655 -14.82 -18.77 -20.71
N ASP A 656 -16.00 -18.37 -20.24
CA ASP A 656 -17.30 -18.69 -20.86
C ASP A 656 -18.00 -17.50 -21.55
N SER A 657 -17.28 -16.43 -21.93
CA SER A 657 -17.84 -15.29 -22.68
C SER A 657 -17.12 -15.00 -24.00
#